data_AF-A0A7C2UG96-F1
#
_entry.id   AF-A0A7C2UG96-F1
#
_cell.length_a   1.000
_cell.length_b   1.000
_cell.length_c   1.000
_cell.angle_alpha   90.00
_cell.angle_beta   90.00
_cell.angle_gamma   90.00
#
_symmetry.space_group_name_H-M   'P 1'
#
loop_
_entity.id
_entity.type
_entity.pdbx_description
1 polymer ?
#
loop_
_entity_poly.entity_id
_entity_poly.type
_entity_poly.pdbx_seq_one_letter_code
_entity_poly.pdbx_strand_id
1 'polypeptide(L)'
;MEIEKYLSEKFLNLLMEGNKSGIKDILNEIRNYILKENKVEQAISEEHQSKRINTWSLKDKYYTLSFVSLAKEKSFDYIDFGKWLIFGGIFLLNGKYTTEELNQLRKNFEEKLNKLGYGKNGFKKKEVDFIVEKYFRPLFIPEIKEKYEEISTGLAGSLKAAEIQTQALKRWEERKREYEKIKNLRRKLEEYKKFDISYLKNLTIEKINEEAKNILGKPEELIQPENFGKFLKITRFCIEKFVDNLGKEFKESISGLLDKFFESGEIREEDYIELTKSIANFAVIRENDLKFYEKILSILELLDISFLVELTLNCWDENEYNSQIAKFFDRTINSHIFDYLPYHFYKERSPYFEKLERSLKFKFAYQYHQYLYRYLRYLICEKTELKNFSEEYKDLYIGNILEGKNGMGIKGETFEEIFWFHYARLRDVVVLKYEGFGYPEIFVDVEPEDLKTDERINVVIIYPYGNTTVPVALQQGPKFAKNSINLFISAFPIKEEVNGLKLLKITEGMIYPSNEELENLRNKYKNISAYKSDFIFVKFKKPVLVHSIFFHFTHPLRPEIDYFKIPIIQPLIWEAATHLKCELPKMLKGSGVKVPEQINWYMEDTEKLKEKAKDKIREKILILSRKYDTIIVKCEKESGGRKSMILPVRENGKIIENNVNKLTELVYEISLTDNAVIQEVIPSRVRQLYTREFLEDVVERFAKIGIPVLIDREPKTPLYSYFRQIVVLGKDGYKISHHITVISTRGIANVGQGGLLYEYTDDIINPKYRKTLREQITKAVYKSLEYQQKYIESNWKFILEEYLKIHPEFKDKVKYEEIFEDFTGFPITGIPYEMGDYMPLFLVDEFDNLRYVYNEKEGKLIPLYDKNGYPTKVKIYDENGKEIPRIDKNKKPILIPYFDENGNPRKIYDENGKEVPSLIICKIEPNPGAGLWRPHNDRLPPERKGEGVFIIFSCLAERGKIYKEKIEKLINNL
;
A
#
# COMPACT_ATOMS: atom_id res chain seq x y z
N MET A 1 9.63 26.22 15.15
CA MET A 1 10.30 26.31 13.83
C MET A 1 9.33 26.57 12.68
N GLU A 2 8.44 25.64 12.27
CA GLU A 2 7.54 25.88 11.11
C GLU A 2 6.56 27.05 11.32
N ILE A 3 6.01 27.19 12.53
CA ILE A 3 5.11 28.30 12.87
C ILE A 3 5.86 29.64 12.88
N GLU A 4 7.08 29.69 13.41
CA GLU A 4 7.94 30.89 13.42
C GLU A 4 8.31 31.34 12.01
N LYS A 5 8.59 30.37 11.12
CA LYS A 5 8.83 30.61 9.70
C LYS A 5 7.58 31.20 9.03
N TYR A 6 6.42 30.57 9.22
CA TYR A 6 5.14 31.04 8.67
C TYR A 6 4.80 32.47 9.11
N LEU A 7 4.91 32.75 10.41
CA LEU A 7 4.62 34.08 10.95
C LEU A 7 5.61 35.15 10.45
N SER A 8 6.89 34.79 10.31
CA SER A 8 7.93 35.70 9.79
C SER A 8 7.78 35.97 8.29
N GLU A 9 7.33 34.98 7.52
CA GLU A 9 7.02 35.10 6.10
C GLU A 9 5.78 35.98 5.88
N LYS A 10 4.70 35.76 6.65
CA LYS A 10 3.50 36.61 6.63
C LYS A 10 3.84 38.06 7.01
N PHE A 11 4.68 38.26 8.02
CA PHE A 11 5.19 39.60 8.36
C PHE A 11 5.93 40.25 7.19
N LEU A 12 6.84 39.51 6.55
CA LEU A 12 7.65 40.03 5.44
C LEU A 12 6.77 40.42 4.24
N ASN A 13 5.77 39.61 3.89
CA ASN A 13 4.84 39.89 2.81
C ASN A 13 4.01 41.16 3.07
N LEU A 14 3.42 41.26 4.26
CA LEU A 14 2.65 42.46 4.67
C LEU A 14 3.51 43.73 4.69
N LEU A 15 4.77 43.61 5.09
CA LEU A 15 5.75 44.70 5.02
C LEU A 15 6.04 45.10 3.58
N MET A 16 6.19 44.13 2.67
CA MET A 16 6.42 44.41 1.25
C MET A 16 5.21 45.06 0.57
N GLU A 17 3.99 44.73 1.01
CA GLU A 17 2.73 45.33 0.54
C GLU A 17 2.45 46.72 1.13
N GLY A 18 3.17 47.14 2.18
CA GLY A 18 2.92 48.42 2.86
C GLY A 18 1.67 48.42 3.75
N ASN A 19 1.19 47.24 4.16
CA ASN A 19 -0.06 47.09 4.91
C ASN A 19 0.14 47.38 6.42
N LYS A 20 -0.07 48.64 6.81
CA LYS A 20 0.18 49.09 8.19
C LYS A 20 -0.68 48.42 9.26
N SER A 21 -1.96 48.16 8.98
CA SER A 21 -2.87 47.50 9.94
C SER A 21 -2.48 46.03 10.09
N GLY A 22 -2.26 45.32 8.99
CA GLY A 22 -1.85 43.92 8.99
C GLY A 22 -0.54 43.67 9.74
N ILE A 23 0.43 44.59 9.64
CA ILE A 23 1.72 44.49 10.37
C ILE A 23 1.53 44.52 11.89
N LYS A 24 0.60 45.34 12.40
CA LYS A 24 0.33 45.40 13.84
C LYS A 24 -0.30 44.09 14.32
N ASP A 25 -1.21 43.52 13.54
CA ASP A 25 -1.91 42.29 13.88
C ASP A 25 -0.96 41.08 13.87
N ILE A 26 -0.11 40.94 12.85
CA ILE A 26 0.88 39.85 12.79
C ILE A 26 1.94 39.97 13.88
N LEU A 27 2.34 41.19 14.29
CA LEU A 27 3.26 41.38 15.42
C LEU A 27 2.62 40.98 16.76
N ASN A 28 1.32 41.19 16.93
CA ASN A 28 0.58 40.66 18.07
C ASN A 28 0.46 39.13 18.03
N GLU A 29 0.24 38.53 16.84
CA GLU A 29 0.28 37.06 16.67
C GLU A 29 1.67 36.50 17.05
N ILE A 30 2.75 37.11 16.56
CA ILE A 30 4.13 36.73 16.88
C ILE A 30 4.38 36.84 18.40
N ARG A 31 3.97 37.95 19.03
CA ARG A 31 4.06 38.13 20.49
C ARG A 31 3.29 37.06 21.25
N ASN A 32 2.04 36.79 20.87
CA ASN A 32 1.18 35.82 21.55
C ASN A 32 1.74 34.40 21.44
N TYR A 33 2.23 34.02 20.26
CA TYR A 33 2.88 32.74 20.05
C TYR A 33 4.15 32.61 20.92
N ILE A 34 5.03 33.61 20.89
CA ILE A 34 6.29 33.59 21.66
C ILE A 34 6.04 33.53 23.17
N LEU A 35 5.03 34.23 23.68
CA LEU A 35 4.64 34.18 25.09
C LEU A 35 4.01 32.83 25.46
N LYS A 36 3.12 32.29 24.62
CA LYS A 36 2.48 31.00 24.85
C LYS A 36 3.49 29.85 24.89
N GLU A 37 4.52 29.91 24.05
CA GLU A 37 5.57 28.89 23.97
C GLU A 37 6.73 29.14 24.97
N ASN A 38 6.56 30.05 25.94
CA ASN A 38 7.55 30.39 26.98
C ASN A 38 8.95 30.75 26.45
N LYS A 39 9.04 31.25 25.22
CA LYS A 39 10.33 31.53 24.55
C LYS A 39 11.16 32.62 25.25
N VAL A 40 10.48 33.54 25.92
CA VAL A 40 11.12 34.62 26.69
C VAL A 40 11.83 34.04 27.91
N GLU A 41 11.17 33.16 28.66
CA GLU A 41 11.74 32.48 29.82
C GLU A 41 12.85 31.51 29.39
N GLN A 42 12.66 30.82 28.26
CA GLN A 42 13.68 29.96 27.67
C GLN A 42 14.95 30.76 27.34
N ALA A 43 14.84 31.89 26.63
CA ALA A 43 16.00 32.71 26.27
C ALA A 43 16.73 33.26 27.51
N ILE A 44 15.99 33.71 28.54
CA ILE A 44 16.57 34.16 29.81
C ILE A 44 17.30 33.02 30.53
N SER A 45 16.69 31.83 30.58
CA SER A 45 17.25 30.64 31.22
C SER A 45 18.54 30.19 30.51
N GLU A 46 18.52 30.11 29.18
CA GLU A 46 19.66 29.75 28.35
C GLU A 46 20.82 30.76 28.48
N GLU A 47 20.51 32.06 28.57
CA GLU A 47 21.52 33.08 28.83
C GLU A 47 22.13 32.93 30.24
N HIS A 48 21.31 32.68 31.27
CA HIS A 48 21.80 32.45 32.63
C HIS A 48 22.66 31.18 32.73
N GLN A 49 22.25 30.12 32.05
CA GLN A 49 23.03 28.88 31.97
C GLN A 49 24.38 29.14 31.29
N SER A 50 24.37 29.85 30.15
CA SER A 50 25.59 30.20 29.41
C SER A 50 26.55 31.08 30.22
N LYS A 51 26.02 31.99 31.06
CA LYS A 51 26.82 32.77 32.03
C LYS A 51 27.41 31.89 33.14
N ARG A 52 26.67 30.90 33.64
CA ARG A 52 27.15 29.98 34.68
C ARG A 52 28.28 29.08 34.22
N ILE A 53 28.28 28.68 32.94
CA ILE A 53 29.31 27.79 32.37
C ILE A 53 30.40 28.55 31.60
N ASN A 54 30.48 29.88 31.72
CA ASN A 54 31.47 30.76 31.06
C ASN A 54 31.50 30.67 29.52
N THR A 55 30.39 30.33 28.87
CA THR A 55 30.26 30.30 27.40
C THR A 55 29.41 31.43 26.83
N TRP A 56 28.97 32.36 27.68
CA TRP A 56 28.13 33.49 27.27
C TRP A 56 28.82 34.39 26.25
N SER A 57 28.07 34.77 25.22
CA SER A 57 28.53 35.63 24.14
C SER A 57 27.57 36.79 23.86
N LEU A 58 28.05 37.78 23.11
CA LEU A 58 27.19 38.88 22.60
C LEU A 58 26.02 38.35 21.74
N LYS A 59 26.18 37.17 21.11
CA LYS A 59 25.13 36.51 20.34
C LYS A 59 23.94 36.14 21.23
N ASP A 60 24.21 35.60 22.41
CA ASP A 60 23.21 35.19 23.40
C ASP A 60 22.49 36.41 23.98
N LYS A 61 23.25 37.48 24.25
CA LYS A 61 22.70 38.78 24.68
C LYS A 61 21.64 39.30 23.69
N TYR A 62 21.95 39.33 22.40
CA TYR A 62 21.02 39.85 21.39
C TYR A 62 19.81 38.94 21.15
N TYR A 63 19.97 37.62 21.33
CA TYR A 63 18.87 36.68 21.32
C TYR A 63 17.87 37.01 22.44
N THR A 64 18.34 37.08 23.69
CA THR A 64 17.50 37.36 24.85
C THR A 64 16.85 38.74 24.76
N LEU A 65 17.61 39.78 24.40
CA LEU A 65 17.07 41.14 24.28
C LEU A 65 15.94 41.23 23.24
N SER A 66 16.04 40.47 22.14
CA SER A 66 15.00 40.44 21.12
C SER A 66 13.68 39.92 21.69
N PHE A 67 13.69 38.78 22.39
CA PHE A 67 12.48 38.21 23.00
C PHE A 67 11.96 39.02 24.20
N VAL A 68 12.85 39.58 25.03
CA VAL A 68 12.46 40.42 26.17
C VAL A 68 11.80 41.73 25.72
N SER A 69 12.32 42.38 24.68
CA SER A 69 11.70 43.58 24.11
C SER A 69 10.29 43.29 23.56
N LEU A 70 10.10 42.09 22.99
CA LEU A 70 8.79 41.66 22.51
C LEU A 70 7.74 41.52 23.62
N ALA A 71 8.16 41.08 24.81
CA ALA A 71 7.28 40.86 25.96
C ALA A 71 6.97 42.14 26.76
N LYS A 72 7.91 43.08 26.88
CA LYS A 72 7.79 44.24 27.79
C LYS A 72 7.22 45.50 27.14
N GLU A 73 7.49 45.71 25.86
CA GLU A 73 7.17 46.99 25.20
C GLU A 73 5.69 47.08 24.78
N LYS A 74 5.05 48.23 25.01
CA LYS A 74 3.64 48.43 24.66
C LYS A 74 3.43 48.77 23.17
N SER A 75 4.40 49.42 22.53
CA SER A 75 4.43 49.67 21.08
C SER A 75 5.30 48.61 20.38
N PHE A 76 5.39 48.63 19.04
CA PHE A 76 6.31 47.79 18.27
C PHE A 76 7.37 48.61 17.50
N ASP A 77 7.58 49.86 17.89
CA ASP A 77 8.52 50.78 17.21
C ASP A 77 10.01 50.36 17.32
N TYR A 78 10.31 49.38 18.17
CA TYR A 78 11.63 48.77 18.34
C TYR A 78 11.91 47.60 17.38
N ILE A 79 10.93 47.14 16.59
CA ILE A 79 11.13 46.06 15.63
C ILE A 79 12.10 46.52 14.54
N ASP A 80 13.12 45.71 14.28
CA ASP A 80 14.14 45.93 13.26
C ASP A 80 14.46 44.61 12.52
N PHE A 81 15.31 44.68 11.51
CA PHE A 81 15.67 43.51 10.70
C PHE A 81 16.33 42.39 11.53
N GLY A 82 17.16 42.74 12.53
CA GLY A 82 17.84 41.77 13.39
C GLY A 82 16.88 41.03 14.31
N LYS A 83 15.91 41.73 14.91
CA LYS A 83 14.87 41.10 15.73
C LYS A 83 13.94 40.22 14.89
N TRP A 84 13.54 40.68 13.71
CA TRP A 84 12.74 39.86 12.77
C TRP A 84 13.48 38.58 12.34
N LEU A 85 14.78 38.68 12.06
CA LEU A 85 15.63 37.51 11.81
C LEU A 85 15.54 36.50 12.96
N ILE A 86 15.69 36.96 14.21
CA ILE A 86 15.68 36.12 15.41
C ILE A 86 14.30 35.49 15.67
N PHE A 87 13.19 36.21 15.41
CA PHE A 87 11.84 35.68 15.63
C PHE A 87 11.44 34.55 14.66
N GLY A 88 12.15 34.41 13.55
CA GLY A 88 11.92 33.31 12.61
C GLY A 88 12.39 33.58 11.18
N GLY A 89 12.81 34.81 10.86
CA GLY A 89 13.38 35.14 9.55
C GLY A 89 14.60 34.29 9.18
N ILE A 90 15.38 33.80 10.14
CA ILE A 90 16.47 32.86 9.88
C ILE A 90 16.02 31.56 9.19
N PHE A 91 14.83 31.04 9.52
CA PHE A 91 14.28 29.82 8.92
C PHE A 91 13.75 30.06 7.50
N LEU A 92 13.52 31.32 7.15
CA LEU A 92 13.17 31.73 5.81
C LEU A 92 14.41 31.88 4.92
N LEU A 93 15.51 32.45 5.46
CA LEU A 93 16.62 32.95 4.66
C LEU A 93 17.87 32.06 4.63
N ASN A 94 18.17 31.33 5.70
CA ASN A 94 19.43 30.56 5.78
C ASN A 94 19.51 29.48 4.69
N GLY A 95 20.65 29.43 4.01
CA GLY A 95 20.92 28.47 2.92
C GLY A 95 20.20 28.76 1.61
N LYS A 96 19.45 29.87 1.49
CA LYS A 96 18.65 30.20 0.29
C LYS A 96 19.06 31.49 -0.41
N TYR A 97 19.65 32.43 0.33
CA TYR A 97 20.03 33.77 -0.16
C TYR A 97 21.54 33.94 -0.16
N THR A 98 22.10 34.57 -1.19
CA THR A 98 23.50 35.04 -1.15
C THR A 98 23.64 36.22 -0.19
N THR A 99 24.88 36.58 0.16
CA THR A 99 25.16 37.77 1.00
C THR A 99 24.66 39.06 0.32
N GLU A 100 24.74 39.13 -1.00
CA GLU A 100 24.29 40.29 -1.80
C GLU A 100 22.75 40.38 -1.81
N GLU A 101 22.07 39.27 -2.05
CA GLU A 101 20.60 39.21 -2.02
C GLU A 101 20.06 39.57 -0.63
N LEU A 102 20.72 39.11 0.45
CA LEU A 102 20.36 39.48 1.81
C LEU A 102 20.51 40.99 2.04
N ASN A 103 21.62 41.58 1.59
CA ASN A 103 21.85 43.02 1.76
C ASN A 103 20.78 43.86 1.04
N GLN A 104 20.36 43.42 -0.15
CA GLN A 104 19.29 44.07 -0.90
C GLN A 104 17.93 43.92 -0.20
N LEU A 105 17.62 42.71 0.29
CA LEU A 105 16.41 42.44 1.05
C LEU A 105 16.36 43.31 2.32
N ARG A 106 17.46 43.37 3.07
CA ARG A 106 17.58 44.16 4.30
C ARG A 106 17.35 45.63 4.04
N LYS A 107 17.96 46.20 2.99
CA LYS A 107 17.77 47.61 2.63
C LYS A 107 16.30 47.91 2.35
N ASN A 108 15.66 47.09 1.51
CA ASN A 108 14.24 47.23 1.19
C ASN A 108 13.34 47.07 2.43
N PHE A 109 13.67 46.14 3.31
CA PHE A 109 12.97 45.90 4.57
C PHE A 109 13.03 47.12 5.48
N GLU A 110 14.23 47.64 5.76
CA GLU A 110 14.44 48.79 6.64
C GLU A 110 13.78 50.07 6.08
N GLU A 111 13.86 50.32 4.77
CA GLU A 111 13.20 51.46 4.13
C GLU A 111 11.67 51.41 4.26
N LYS A 112 11.05 50.25 4.00
CA LYS A 112 9.60 50.09 4.13
C LYS A 112 9.15 50.15 5.58
N LEU A 113 9.92 49.55 6.49
CA LEU A 113 9.62 49.53 7.92
C LEU A 113 9.63 50.95 8.52
N ASN A 114 10.62 51.75 8.16
CA ASN A 114 10.73 53.16 8.58
C ASN A 114 9.57 54.02 8.06
N LYS A 115 9.16 53.85 6.79
CA LYS A 115 8.01 54.57 6.21
C LYS A 115 6.70 54.32 6.97
N LEU A 116 6.57 53.12 7.55
CA LEU A 116 5.38 52.72 8.32
C LEU A 116 5.42 53.18 9.78
N GLY A 117 6.54 53.75 10.23
CA GLY A 117 6.72 54.30 11.57
C GLY A 117 7.33 53.34 12.60
N TYR A 118 7.87 52.20 12.15
CA TYR A 118 8.59 51.22 12.97
C TYR A 118 10.12 51.38 12.80
N GLY A 119 10.93 50.70 13.61
CA GLY A 119 12.41 50.73 13.52
C GLY A 119 13.12 51.87 14.26
N LYS A 120 12.39 52.84 14.81
CA LYS A 120 12.96 54.03 15.49
C LYS A 120 13.71 53.71 16.78
N ASN A 121 13.24 52.71 17.53
CA ASN A 121 13.80 52.29 18.81
C ASN A 121 14.49 50.92 18.72
N GLY A 122 14.84 50.49 17.50
CA GLY A 122 15.49 49.21 17.24
C GLY A 122 16.97 49.17 17.65
N PHE A 123 17.60 48.03 17.39
CA PHE A 123 19.04 47.88 17.50
C PHE A 123 19.76 48.85 16.56
N LYS A 124 20.90 49.37 17.00
CA LYS A 124 21.75 50.21 16.15
C LYS A 124 22.28 49.40 14.99
N LYS A 125 22.61 50.06 13.87
CA LYS A 125 23.12 49.40 12.65
C LYS A 125 24.23 48.38 12.92
N LYS A 126 25.24 48.74 13.72
CA LYS A 126 26.36 47.84 14.10
C LYS A 126 25.91 46.56 14.82
N GLU A 127 24.82 46.64 15.57
CA GLU A 127 24.27 45.51 16.32
C GLU A 127 23.45 44.60 15.40
N VAL A 128 22.67 45.17 14.48
CA VAL A 128 21.99 44.41 13.42
C VAL A 128 23.01 43.73 12.51
N ASP A 129 24.11 44.41 12.15
CA ASP A 129 25.21 43.83 11.36
C ASP A 129 25.82 42.62 12.06
N PHE A 130 26.06 42.72 13.38
CA PHE A 130 26.55 41.61 14.19
C PHE A 130 25.54 40.43 14.24
N ILE A 131 24.25 40.72 14.41
CA ILE A 131 23.20 39.69 14.39
C ILE A 131 23.19 38.97 13.04
N VAL A 132 23.22 39.72 11.93
CA VAL A 132 23.29 39.15 10.59
C VAL A 132 24.52 38.26 10.45
N GLU A 133 25.72 38.75 10.80
CA GLU A 133 26.96 37.98 10.71
C GLU A 133 26.91 36.66 11.51
N LYS A 134 26.32 36.68 12.72
CA LYS A 134 26.30 35.50 13.61
C LYS A 134 25.17 34.52 13.31
N TYR A 135 24.01 34.99 12.84
CA TYR A 135 22.81 34.17 12.66
C TYR A 135 22.51 33.81 11.20
N PHE A 136 22.95 34.62 10.24
CA PHE A 136 22.77 34.32 8.83
C PHE A 136 23.82 33.32 8.33
N ARG A 137 23.39 32.43 7.45
CA ARG A 137 24.24 31.50 6.71
C ARG A 137 23.91 31.67 5.21
N PRO A 138 24.81 32.27 4.41
CA PRO A 138 24.54 32.51 3.00
C PRO A 138 24.41 31.20 2.22
N LEU A 139 23.78 31.29 1.04
CA LEU A 139 23.81 30.28 0.01
C LEU A 139 25.28 29.96 -0.32
N PHE A 140 25.69 28.72 -0.09
CA PHE A 140 27.06 28.29 -0.35
C PHE A 140 27.24 28.03 -1.85
N ILE A 141 28.04 28.89 -2.50
CA ILE A 141 28.44 28.73 -3.91
C ILE A 141 29.87 28.16 -3.90
N PRO A 142 30.12 26.93 -4.39
CA PRO A 142 31.47 26.38 -4.41
C PRO A 142 32.32 27.04 -5.51
N GLU A 143 33.56 27.43 -5.20
CA GLU A 143 34.56 27.77 -6.22
C GLU A 143 34.98 26.51 -6.98
N ILE A 144 34.97 26.57 -8.32
CA ILE A 144 35.48 25.52 -9.20
C ILE A 144 37.00 25.48 -9.04
N LYS A 145 37.52 24.53 -8.27
CA LYS A 145 38.95 24.19 -8.32
C LYS A 145 39.17 23.13 -9.39
N GLU A 146 39.61 23.58 -10.56
CA GLU A 146 40.24 22.68 -11.54
C GLU A 146 41.62 22.27 -11.04
N LYS A 147 41.95 20.98 -11.24
CA LYS A 147 43.21 20.26 -10.98
C LYS A 147 43.41 19.70 -9.58
N TYR A 148 43.42 18.37 -9.56
CA TYR A 148 43.87 17.50 -8.47
C TYR A 148 45.36 17.21 -8.69
N GLU A 149 46.19 17.47 -7.67
CA GLU A 149 47.56 16.93 -7.55
C GLU A 149 47.56 15.89 -6.43
N GLU A 150 48.12 14.72 -6.73
CA GLU A 150 48.21 13.59 -5.82
C GLU A 150 49.45 13.75 -4.92
N ILE A 151 49.25 13.81 -3.59
CA ILE A 151 50.33 13.74 -2.61
C ILE A 151 50.29 12.36 -1.95
N SER A 152 51.29 11.54 -2.28
CA SER A 152 51.58 10.28 -1.58
C SER A 152 52.20 10.57 -0.22
N THR A 153 51.60 10.09 0.87
CA THR A 153 52.33 9.81 2.12
C THR A 153 51.79 8.56 2.83
N GLY A 154 52.73 7.87 3.49
CA GLY A 154 52.69 6.48 3.91
C GLY A 154 51.73 6.08 5.03
N LEU A 155 51.36 4.80 4.94
CA LEU A 155 50.74 3.87 5.88
C LEU A 155 50.83 4.22 7.38
N ALA A 156 49.68 4.54 8.00
CA ALA A 156 49.25 4.14 9.36
C ALA A 156 47.93 4.81 9.83
N GLY A 157 47.36 5.77 9.08
CA GLY A 157 46.09 6.46 9.43
C GLY A 157 44.91 6.20 8.47
N SER A 158 45.03 5.22 7.58
CA SER A 158 44.31 5.20 6.29
C SER A 158 42.82 4.89 6.37
N LEU A 159 42.34 4.11 7.35
CA LEU A 159 40.92 3.72 7.40
C LEU A 159 40.01 4.86 7.89
N LYS A 160 40.43 5.64 8.89
CA LYS A 160 39.66 6.79 9.38
C LYS A 160 39.71 7.98 8.42
N ALA A 161 40.84 8.20 7.75
CA ALA A 161 40.97 9.23 6.72
C ALA A 161 40.16 8.89 5.46
N ALA A 162 40.13 7.62 5.04
CA ALA A 162 39.30 7.14 3.94
C ALA A 162 37.80 7.21 4.28
N GLU A 163 37.37 6.88 5.51
CA GLU A 163 35.98 7.05 5.95
C GLU A 163 35.57 8.53 6.01
N ILE A 164 36.43 9.42 6.52
CA ILE A 164 36.17 10.87 6.55
C ILE A 164 36.15 11.47 5.14
N GLN A 165 37.05 11.04 4.24
CA GLN A 165 37.03 11.42 2.82
C GLN A 165 35.80 10.88 2.10
N THR A 166 35.40 9.63 2.36
CA THR A 166 34.20 9.02 1.76
C THR A 166 32.92 9.67 2.28
N GLN A 167 32.86 10.04 3.57
CA GLN A 167 31.75 10.81 4.13
C GLN A 167 31.73 12.25 3.64
N ALA A 168 32.88 12.88 3.44
CA ALA A 168 32.99 14.22 2.87
C ALA A 168 32.59 14.24 1.38
N LEU A 169 33.00 13.23 0.61
CA LEU A 169 32.58 13.00 -0.78
C LEU A 169 31.08 12.76 -0.87
N LYS A 170 30.52 11.87 -0.03
CA LYS A 170 29.06 11.64 0.04
C LYS A 170 28.31 12.92 0.40
N ARG A 171 28.75 13.67 1.43
CA ARG A 171 28.14 14.96 1.79
C ARG A 171 28.29 16.03 0.70
N TRP A 172 29.38 15.99 -0.07
CA TRP A 172 29.60 16.89 -1.20
C TRP A 172 28.66 16.54 -2.36
N GLU A 173 28.52 15.26 -2.69
CA GLU A 173 27.57 14.77 -3.69
C GLU A 173 26.12 15.09 -3.28
N GLU A 174 25.74 14.83 -2.03
CA GLU A 174 24.42 15.18 -1.47
C GLU A 174 24.11 16.68 -1.59
N ARG A 175 25.08 17.55 -1.29
CA ARG A 175 24.91 19.00 -1.39
C ARG A 175 24.85 19.48 -2.85
N LYS A 176 25.66 18.90 -3.73
CA LYS A 176 25.57 19.16 -5.18
C LYS A 176 24.20 18.75 -5.71
N ARG A 177 23.67 17.62 -5.24
CA ARG A 177 22.33 17.13 -5.56
C ARG A 177 21.25 18.11 -5.14
N GLU A 178 21.32 18.60 -3.90
CA GLU A 178 20.38 19.59 -3.35
C GLU A 178 20.43 20.93 -4.11
N TYR A 179 21.63 21.40 -4.46
CA TYR A 179 21.81 22.64 -5.23
C TYR A 179 21.17 22.57 -6.63
N GLU A 180 21.48 21.54 -7.41
CA GLU A 180 20.89 21.40 -8.75
C GLU A 180 19.38 21.18 -8.69
N LYS A 181 18.85 20.48 -7.66
CA LYS A 181 17.41 20.38 -7.41
C LYS A 181 16.78 21.78 -7.22
N ILE A 182 17.37 22.62 -6.36
CA ILE A 182 16.88 23.99 -6.11
C ILE A 182 16.97 24.84 -7.38
N LYS A 183 18.06 24.70 -8.15
CA LYS A 183 18.25 25.43 -9.41
C LYS A 183 17.22 25.05 -10.47
N ASN A 184 16.97 23.75 -10.67
CA ASN A 184 15.94 23.25 -11.57
C ASN A 184 14.55 23.72 -11.13
N LEU A 185 14.27 23.68 -9.82
CA LEU A 185 13.04 24.19 -9.23
C LEU A 185 12.82 25.69 -9.52
N ARG A 186 13.87 26.51 -9.36
CA ARG A 186 13.82 27.95 -9.70
C ARG A 186 13.53 28.17 -11.18
N ARG A 187 14.28 27.53 -12.08
CA ARG A 187 14.09 27.64 -13.54
C ARG A 187 12.67 27.23 -13.95
N LYS A 188 12.17 26.12 -13.41
CA LYS A 188 10.79 25.65 -13.60
C LYS A 188 9.76 26.71 -13.19
N LEU A 189 9.89 27.26 -11.98
CA LEU A 189 8.95 28.25 -11.43
C LEU A 189 9.02 29.60 -12.14
N GLU A 190 10.21 30.06 -12.50
CA GLU A 190 10.41 31.29 -13.28
C GLU A 190 9.73 31.19 -14.63
N GLU A 191 9.94 30.06 -15.33
CA GLU A 191 9.31 29.83 -16.63
C GLU A 191 7.78 29.71 -16.51
N TYR A 192 7.28 28.96 -15.52
CA TYR A 192 5.84 28.86 -15.23
C TYR A 192 5.18 30.23 -14.99
N LYS A 193 5.85 31.12 -14.26
CA LYS A 193 5.31 32.46 -13.95
C LYS A 193 5.33 33.41 -15.15
N LYS A 194 6.37 33.36 -15.99
CA LYS A 194 6.56 34.32 -17.09
C LYS A 194 5.94 33.88 -18.42
N PHE A 195 5.68 32.58 -18.62
CA PHE A 195 5.21 32.06 -19.90
C PHE A 195 3.84 32.62 -20.27
N ASP A 196 3.73 33.21 -21.46
CA ASP A 196 2.48 33.77 -21.97
C ASP A 196 1.60 32.68 -22.60
N ILE A 197 0.39 32.54 -22.08
CA ILE A 197 -0.65 31.60 -22.55
C ILE A 197 -1.75 32.30 -23.34
N SER A 198 -1.62 33.59 -23.65
CA SER A 198 -2.65 34.39 -24.33
C SER A 198 -3.08 33.78 -25.67
N TYR A 199 -2.13 33.19 -26.40
CA TYR A 199 -2.36 32.54 -27.70
C TYR A 199 -3.26 31.29 -27.62
N LEU A 200 -3.38 30.68 -26.44
CA LEU A 200 -4.20 29.49 -26.20
C LEU A 200 -5.69 29.80 -25.99
N LYS A 201 -6.03 31.07 -25.70
CA LYS A 201 -7.39 31.45 -25.28
C LYS A 201 -8.48 31.02 -26.26
N ASN A 202 -8.20 31.04 -27.56
CA ASN A 202 -9.16 30.71 -28.61
C ASN A 202 -9.07 29.25 -29.09
N LEU A 203 -8.15 28.45 -28.57
CA LEU A 203 -7.98 27.04 -28.98
C LEU A 203 -8.98 26.12 -28.26
N THR A 204 -9.30 24.98 -28.86
CA THR A 204 -10.11 23.95 -28.18
C THR A 204 -9.25 23.25 -27.12
N ILE A 205 -9.88 22.54 -26.18
CA ILE A 205 -9.18 21.79 -25.13
C ILE A 205 -8.21 20.77 -25.75
N GLU A 206 -8.64 20.10 -26.82
CA GLU A 206 -7.85 19.11 -27.54
C GLU A 206 -6.56 19.73 -28.11
N LYS A 207 -6.68 20.91 -28.74
CA LYS A 207 -5.52 21.64 -29.26
C LYS A 207 -4.59 22.17 -28.16
N ILE A 208 -5.15 22.57 -27.02
CA ILE A 208 -4.34 22.98 -25.85
C ILE A 208 -3.53 21.80 -25.32
N ASN A 209 -4.11 20.60 -25.27
CA ASN A 209 -3.40 19.39 -24.85
C ASN A 209 -2.28 18.99 -25.83
N GLU A 210 -2.53 19.09 -27.14
CA GLU A 210 -1.49 18.88 -28.16
C GLU A 210 -0.34 19.85 -27.99
N GLU A 211 -0.65 21.15 -27.79
CA GLU A 211 0.34 22.18 -27.58
C GLU A 211 1.15 21.97 -26.28
N ALA A 212 0.50 21.53 -25.21
CA ALA A 212 1.19 21.15 -23.97
C ALA A 212 2.26 20.09 -24.25
N LYS A 213 1.89 19.00 -24.94
CA LYS A 213 2.83 17.92 -25.28
C LYS A 213 3.94 18.39 -26.24
N ASN A 214 3.62 19.25 -27.20
CA ASN A 214 4.62 19.83 -28.11
C ASN A 214 5.68 20.66 -27.38
N ILE A 215 5.29 21.42 -26.35
CA ILE A 215 6.22 22.23 -25.54
C ILE A 215 7.26 21.39 -24.80
N LEU A 216 6.91 20.17 -24.40
CA LEU A 216 7.86 19.27 -23.74
C LEU A 216 8.98 18.83 -24.69
N GLY A 217 8.74 18.87 -26.00
CA GLY A 217 9.65 18.41 -27.03
C GLY A 217 9.42 16.93 -27.38
N LYS A 218 10.45 16.29 -27.95
CA LYS A 218 10.37 14.88 -28.34
C LYS A 218 10.35 13.99 -27.11
N PRO A 219 9.50 12.95 -27.05
CA PRO A 219 9.46 12.02 -25.93
C PRO A 219 10.72 11.15 -25.81
N GLU A 220 11.63 11.17 -26.79
CA GLU A 220 12.92 10.46 -26.73
C GLU A 220 14.08 11.33 -26.20
N GLU A 221 13.77 12.45 -25.52
CA GLU A 221 14.75 13.39 -24.96
C GLU A 221 14.42 13.77 -23.50
N LEU A 222 15.44 14.17 -22.72
CA LEU A 222 15.23 14.66 -21.35
C LEU A 222 14.55 16.04 -21.37
N ILE A 223 13.44 16.13 -20.64
CA ILE A 223 12.67 17.37 -20.48
C ILE A 223 13.47 18.36 -19.63
N GLN A 224 13.67 19.56 -20.20
CA GLN A 224 14.35 20.66 -19.50
C GLN A 224 13.41 21.34 -18.48
N PRO A 225 13.94 21.84 -17.34
CA PRO A 225 13.13 22.50 -16.32
C PRO A 225 12.25 23.65 -16.86
N GLU A 226 12.74 24.41 -17.84
CA GLU A 226 11.97 25.49 -18.48
C GLU A 226 10.77 24.96 -19.26
N ASN A 227 10.99 23.97 -20.12
CA ASN A 227 9.90 23.36 -20.90
C ASN A 227 8.86 22.74 -19.97
N PHE A 228 9.29 22.16 -18.86
CA PHE A 228 8.37 21.66 -17.85
C PHE A 228 7.57 22.79 -17.17
N GLY A 229 8.20 23.92 -16.83
CA GLY A 229 7.50 25.09 -16.30
C GLY A 229 6.42 25.62 -17.26
N LYS A 230 6.74 25.71 -18.56
CA LYS A 230 5.77 26.09 -19.61
C LYS A 230 4.63 25.08 -19.71
N PHE A 231 4.95 23.79 -19.72
CA PHE A 231 3.98 22.71 -19.76
C PHE A 231 2.99 22.76 -18.58
N LEU A 232 3.48 22.98 -17.36
CA LEU A 232 2.64 23.13 -16.18
C LEU A 232 1.69 24.33 -16.32
N LYS A 233 2.16 25.43 -16.90
CA LYS A 233 1.34 26.63 -17.12
C LYS A 233 0.21 26.37 -18.13
N ILE A 234 0.51 25.67 -19.22
CA ILE A 234 -0.51 25.24 -20.20
C ILE A 234 -1.49 24.25 -19.57
N THR A 235 -0.99 23.28 -18.81
CA THR A 235 -1.81 22.25 -18.16
C THR A 235 -2.81 22.88 -17.20
N ARG A 236 -2.36 23.81 -16.36
CA ARG A 236 -3.25 24.58 -15.48
C ARG A 236 -4.31 25.34 -16.29
N PHE A 237 -3.91 26.04 -17.34
CA PHE A 237 -4.84 26.77 -18.20
C PHE A 237 -5.88 25.85 -18.85
N CYS A 238 -5.47 24.65 -19.28
CA CYS A 238 -6.37 23.65 -19.83
C CYS A 238 -7.46 23.26 -18.83
N ILE A 239 -7.06 23.00 -17.57
CA ILE A 239 -7.99 22.66 -16.49
C ILE A 239 -8.92 23.83 -16.17
N GLU A 240 -8.38 25.04 -16.03
CA GLU A 240 -9.18 26.25 -15.76
C GLU A 240 -10.23 26.47 -16.87
N LYS A 241 -9.82 26.34 -18.14
CA LYS A 241 -10.74 26.46 -19.27
C LYS A 241 -11.81 25.36 -19.28
N PHE A 242 -11.43 24.12 -18.94
CA PHE A 242 -12.38 23.02 -18.83
C PHE A 242 -13.43 23.30 -17.75
N VAL A 243 -13.00 23.73 -16.57
CA VAL A 243 -13.90 23.96 -15.43
C VAL A 243 -14.71 25.25 -15.57
N ASP A 244 -14.18 26.28 -16.23
CA ASP A 244 -14.94 27.47 -16.61
C ASP A 244 -16.16 27.12 -17.49
N ASN A 245 -16.05 26.09 -18.34
CA ASN A 245 -17.17 25.60 -19.14
C ASN A 245 -18.20 24.79 -18.33
N LEU A 246 -17.87 24.36 -17.11
CA LEU A 246 -18.77 23.61 -16.20
C LEU A 246 -19.57 24.56 -15.30
N GLY A 247 -18.97 25.68 -14.89
CA GLY A 247 -19.60 26.71 -14.08
C GLY A 247 -18.78 27.14 -12.86
N LYS A 248 -19.20 28.24 -12.24
CA LYS A 248 -18.46 28.90 -11.15
C LYS A 248 -18.25 28.02 -9.92
N GLU A 249 -19.25 27.22 -9.54
CA GLU A 249 -19.20 26.31 -8.39
C GLU A 249 -18.04 25.30 -8.51
N PHE A 250 -17.91 24.67 -9.69
CA PHE A 250 -16.84 23.71 -9.94
C PHE A 250 -15.48 24.38 -9.92
N LYS A 251 -15.37 25.61 -10.44
CA LYS A 251 -14.13 26.39 -10.41
C LYS A 251 -13.67 26.64 -8.98
N GLU A 252 -14.60 27.08 -8.13
CA GLU A 252 -14.32 27.33 -6.71
C GLU A 252 -13.94 26.04 -5.99
N SER A 253 -14.55 24.91 -6.34
CA SER A 253 -14.29 23.61 -5.70
C SER A 253 -12.86 23.09 -5.88
N ILE A 254 -12.18 23.43 -6.98
CA ILE A 254 -10.81 22.94 -7.26
C ILE A 254 -9.73 24.02 -7.23
N SER A 255 -10.08 25.31 -7.09
CA SER A 255 -9.10 26.41 -7.13
C SER A 255 -7.95 26.21 -6.14
N GLY A 256 -8.27 25.85 -4.89
CA GLY A 256 -7.24 25.58 -3.87
C GLY A 256 -6.35 24.38 -4.20
N LEU A 257 -6.89 23.37 -4.88
CA LEU A 257 -6.13 22.20 -5.34
C LEU A 257 -5.18 22.57 -6.48
N LEU A 258 -5.62 23.43 -7.40
CA LEU A 258 -4.78 23.94 -8.49
C LEU A 258 -3.61 24.76 -7.95
N ASP A 259 -3.86 25.66 -7.00
CA ASP A 259 -2.79 26.45 -6.37
C ASP A 259 -1.79 25.55 -5.64
N LYS A 260 -2.29 24.58 -4.87
CA LYS A 260 -1.47 23.59 -4.16
C LYS A 260 -0.63 22.73 -5.11
N PHE A 261 -1.18 22.33 -6.26
CA PHE A 261 -0.47 21.47 -7.22
C PHE A 261 0.53 22.24 -8.08
N PHE A 262 0.17 23.42 -8.60
CA PHE A 262 0.97 24.17 -9.57
C PHE A 262 1.87 25.25 -8.98
N GLU A 263 1.56 25.79 -7.78
CA GLU A 263 2.28 26.94 -7.21
C GLU A 263 3.14 26.61 -5.97
N SER A 264 2.98 25.42 -5.40
CA SER A 264 3.74 24.95 -4.22
C SER A 264 5.23 24.72 -4.45
N GLY A 265 5.68 24.78 -5.72
CA GLY A 265 7.05 24.53 -6.13
C GLY A 265 7.32 23.08 -6.49
N GLU A 266 6.92 22.12 -5.67
CA GLU A 266 7.13 20.69 -5.93
C GLU A 266 5.78 19.96 -5.95
N ILE A 267 5.55 19.12 -6.96
CA ILE A 267 4.32 18.30 -7.03
C ILE A 267 4.46 17.15 -6.04
N ARG A 268 3.67 17.18 -4.96
CA ARG A 268 3.61 16.08 -3.99
C ARG A 268 2.63 15.03 -4.47
N GLU A 269 2.89 13.79 -4.07
CA GLU A 269 2.04 12.64 -4.40
C GLU A 269 0.59 12.81 -3.93
N GLU A 270 0.40 13.32 -2.71
CA GLU A 270 -0.93 13.59 -2.13
C GLU A 270 -1.71 14.62 -2.97
N ASP A 271 -1.02 15.66 -3.45
CA ASP A 271 -1.62 16.72 -4.25
C ASP A 271 -2.04 16.19 -5.64
N TYR A 272 -1.23 15.30 -6.22
CA TYR A 272 -1.55 14.58 -7.45
C TYR A 272 -2.79 13.69 -7.30
N ILE A 273 -2.86 12.88 -6.24
CA ILE A 273 -4.00 11.97 -6.00
C ILE A 273 -5.28 12.79 -5.77
N GLU A 274 -5.21 13.85 -4.96
CA GLU A 274 -6.35 14.71 -4.63
C GLU A 274 -6.91 15.41 -5.87
N LEU A 275 -6.04 15.99 -6.71
CA LEU A 275 -6.45 16.69 -7.92
C LEU A 275 -7.00 15.73 -8.99
N THR A 276 -6.31 14.62 -9.27
CA THR A 276 -6.79 13.65 -10.27
C THR A 276 -8.14 13.05 -9.90
N LYS A 277 -8.35 12.71 -8.62
CA LYS A 277 -9.65 12.25 -8.12
C LYS A 277 -10.74 13.31 -8.29
N SER A 278 -10.45 14.57 -7.99
CA SER A 278 -11.43 15.66 -8.13
C SER A 278 -11.84 15.87 -9.59
N ILE A 279 -10.85 15.91 -10.50
CA ILE A 279 -11.09 16.05 -11.95
C ILE A 279 -11.85 14.84 -12.51
N ALA A 280 -11.46 13.62 -12.13
CA ALA A 280 -12.12 12.39 -12.61
C ALA A 280 -13.58 12.29 -12.14
N ASN A 281 -13.92 12.84 -10.97
CA ASN A 281 -15.29 12.85 -10.45
C ASN A 281 -16.21 13.84 -11.16
N PHE A 282 -15.70 14.79 -11.94
CA PHE A 282 -16.54 15.63 -12.81
C PHE A 282 -17.28 14.83 -13.88
N ALA A 283 -16.92 13.56 -14.11
CA ALA A 283 -17.67 12.63 -14.94
C ALA A 283 -19.15 12.47 -14.51
N VAL A 284 -19.49 12.76 -13.24
CA VAL A 284 -20.89 12.76 -12.75
C VAL A 284 -21.79 13.76 -13.49
N ILE A 285 -21.23 14.86 -13.99
CA ILE A 285 -22.00 15.96 -14.56
C ILE A 285 -22.73 15.52 -15.83
N ARG A 286 -22.12 14.62 -16.59
CA ARG A 286 -22.69 14.06 -17.83
C ARG A 286 -22.42 12.56 -17.88
N GLU A 287 -23.28 11.81 -17.21
CA GLU A 287 -23.19 10.35 -17.21
C GLU A 287 -23.33 9.78 -18.63
N ASN A 288 -22.45 8.83 -18.99
CA ASN A 288 -22.42 8.16 -20.29
C ASN A 288 -22.14 9.06 -21.52
N ASP A 289 -21.67 10.30 -21.33
CA ASP A 289 -21.21 11.17 -22.42
C ASP A 289 -19.73 10.91 -22.73
N LEU A 290 -19.47 10.02 -23.70
CA LEU A 290 -18.11 9.62 -24.08
C LEU A 290 -17.24 10.81 -24.54
N LYS A 291 -17.81 11.79 -25.25
CA LYS A 291 -17.06 12.98 -25.69
C LYS A 291 -16.64 13.86 -24.51
N PHE A 292 -17.48 13.90 -23.48
CA PHE A 292 -17.14 14.59 -22.24
C PHE A 292 -16.07 13.83 -21.44
N TYR A 293 -16.15 12.50 -21.40
CA TYR A 293 -15.15 11.66 -20.74
C TYR A 293 -13.78 11.76 -21.41
N GLU A 294 -13.73 11.82 -22.74
CA GLU A 294 -12.52 12.07 -23.52
C GLU A 294 -11.80 13.36 -23.08
N LYS A 295 -12.55 14.44 -22.83
CA LYS A 295 -11.96 15.69 -22.32
C LYS A 295 -11.35 15.54 -20.95
N ILE A 296 -12.04 14.86 -20.02
CA ILE A 296 -11.53 14.60 -18.68
C ILE A 296 -10.27 13.74 -18.76
N LEU A 297 -10.29 12.64 -19.51
CA LEU A 297 -9.16 11.71 -19.64
C LEU A 297 -7.94 12.38 -20.28
N SER A 298 -8.15 13.28 -21.25
CA SER A 298 -7.06 14.07 -21.83
C SER A 298 -6.37 15.01 -20.82
N ILE A 299 -7.12 15.55 -19.87
CA ILE A 299 -6.57 16.37 -18.77
C ILE A 299 -5.82 15.47 -17.77
N LEU A 300 -6.36 14.28 -17.48
CA LEU A 300 -5.72 13.32 -16.59
C LEU A 300 -4.38 12.83 -17.15
N GLU A 301 -4.23 12.66 -18.47
CA GLU A 301 -2.94 12.40 -19.13
C GLU A 301 -1.92 13.51 -18.82
N LEU A 302 -2.30 14.78 -18.91
CA LEU A 302 -1.39 15.88 -18.62
C LEU A 302 -0.94 15.89 -17.14
N LEU A 303 -1.82 15.50 -16.22
CA LEU A 303 -1.48 15.37 -14.80
C LEU A 303 -0.52 14.19 -14.56
N ASP A 304 -0.70 13.06 -15.27
CA ASP A 304 0.21 11.92 -15.20
C ASP A 304 1.59 12.28 -15.76
N ILE A 305 1.66 13.00 -16.89
CA ILE A 305 2.92 13.53 -17.43
C ILE A 305 3.56 14.49 -16.42
N SER A 306 2.78 15.39 -15.82
CA SER A 306 3.29 16.33 -14.80
C SER A 306 3.95 15.59 -13.64
N PHE A 307 3.32 14.51 -13.17
CA PHE A 307 3.82 13.72 -12.05
C PHE A 307 5.09 12.94 -12.43
N LEU A 308 5.13 12.27 -13.59
CA LEU A 308 6.32 11.56 -14.05
C LEU A 308 7.53 12.49 -14.21
N VAL A 309 7.33 13.65 -14.83
CA VAL A 309 8.41 14.62 -15.05
C VAL A 309 8.92 15.14 -13.71
N GLU A 310 8.04 15.49 -12.76
CA GLU A 310 8.48 15.93 -11.42
C GLU A 310 9.38 14.88 -10.75
N LEU A 311 8.96 13.60 -10.78
CA LEU A 311 9.69 12.51 -10.15
C LEU A 311 11.07 12.25 -10.80
N THR A 312 11.21 12.53 -12.10
CA THR A 312 12.39 12.15 -12.89
C THR A 312 13.33 13.31 -13.24
N LEU A 313 12.87 14.56 -13.09
CA LEU A 313 13.63 15.77 -13.45
C LEU A 313 14.97 15.91 -12.71
N ASN A 314 15.01 15.44 -11.47
CA ASN A 314 16.17 15.60 -10.58
C ASN A 314 16.83 14.26 -10.23
N CYS A 315 16.59 13.20 -11.01
CA CYS A 315 17.27 11.92 -10.83
C CYS A 315 18.73 11.99 -11.30
N TRP A 316 19.64 11.37 -10.55
CA TRP A 316 21.08 11.44 -10.81
C TRP A 316 21.67 10.16 -11.37
N ASP A 317 21.14 9.02 -10.94
CA ASP A 317 21.67 7.71 -11.26
C ASP A 317 20.57 6.72 -11.66
N GLU A 318 21.01 5.58 -12.19
CA GLU A 318 20.14 4.55 -12.75
C GLU A 318 19.16 3.97 -11.71
N ASN A 319 19.60 3.87 -10.45
CA ASN A 319 18.78 3.34 -9.37
C ASN A 319 17.70 4.33 -8.96
N GLU A 320 18.03 5.63 -8.94
CA GLU A 320 17.06 6.69 -8.66
C GLU A 320 16.00 6.75 -9.77
N TYR A 321 16.39 6.74 -11.04
CA TYR A 321 15.45 6.66 -12.16
C TYR A 321 14.54 5.44 -12.04
N ASN A 322 15.09 4.24 -11.83
CA ASN A 322 14.28 3.02 -11.69
C ASN A 322 13.29 3.13 -10.51
N SER A 323 13.76 3.64 -9.37
CA SER A 323 12.93 3.79 -8.16
C SER A 323 11.81 4.81 -8.35
N GLN A 324 12.08 5.94 -8.99
CA GLN A 324 11.09 6.99 -9.22
C GLN A 324 10.07 6.58 -10.29
N ILE A 325 10.49 5.85 -11.33
CA ILE A 325 9.56 5.28 -12.32
C ILE A 325 8.68 4.19 -11.69
N ALA A 326 9.24 3.33 -10.82
CA ALA A 326 8.45 2.34 -10.07
C ALA A 326 7.40 3.02 -9.17
N LYS A 327 7.77 4.12 -8.47
CA LYS A 327 6.83 4.93 -7.69
C LYS A 327 5.74 5.57 -8.56
N PHE A 328 6.11 6.09 -9.73
CA PHE A 328 5.13 6.61 -10.68
C PHE A 328 4.07 5.55 -11.01
N PHE A 329 4.50 4.36 -11.41
CA PHE A 329 3.58 3.27 -11.75
C PHE A 329 2.74 2.79 -10.57
N ASP A 330 3.28 2.75 -9.36
CA ASP A 330 2.51 2.40 -8.15
C ASP A 330 1.33 3.35 -7.92
N ARG A 331 1.44 4.61 -8.37
CA ARG A 331 0.37 5.61 -8.23
C ARG A 331 -0.53 5.73 -9.43
N THR A 332 -0.09 5.36 -10.64
CA THR A 332 -0.88 5.55 -11.88
C THR A 332 -1.55 4.28 -12.39
N ILE A 333 -0.97 3.10 -12.15
CA ILE A 333 -1.47 1.81 -12.62
C ILE A 333 -2.06 0.99 -11.47
N ASN A 334 -3.26 0.44 -11.67
CA ASN A 334 -3.83 -0.52 -10.73
C ASN A 334 -3.19 -1.90 -10.91
N SER A 335 -2.21 -2.21 -10.06
CA SER A 335 -1.50 -3.49 -10.09
C SER A 335 -2.24 -4.67 -9.44
N HIS A 336 -3.45 -4.46 -8.93
CA HIS A 336 -4.28 -5.51 -8.31
C HIS A 336 -5.14 -6.28 -9.30
N ILE A 337 -5.25 -5.80 -10.54
CA ILE A 337 -5.97 -6.46 -11.63
C ILE A 337 -4.97 -6.87 -12.71
N PHE A 338 -5.24 -7.97 -13.42
CA PHE A 338 -4.39 -8.49 -14.49
C PHE A 338 -4.16 -7.46 -15.61
N ASP A 339 -5.19 -6.70 -15.99
CA ASP A 339 -5.12 -5.75 -17.10
C ASP A 339 -4.23 -4.53 -16.83
N TYR A 340 -3.85 -4.27 -15.56
CA TYR A 340 -3.06 -3.09 -15.18
C TYR A 340 -3.61 -1.78 -15.73
N LEU A 341 -4.94 -1.62 -15.76
CA LEU A 341 -5.55 -0.38 -16.23
C LEU A 341 -5.17 0.80 -15.33
N PRO A 342 -5.17 2.05 -15.86
CA PRO A 342 -4.94 3.23 -15.05
C PRO A 342 -5.91 3.31 -13.87
N TYR A 343 -5.45 3.79 -12.72
CA TYR A 343 -6.33 4.03 -11.56
C TYR A 343 -7.48 4.98 -11.87
N HIS A 344 -7.37 5.80 -12.93
CA HIS A 344 -8.47 6.64 -13.41
C HIS A 344 -9.75 5.84 -13.70
N PHE A 345 -9.62 4.60 -14.19
CA PHE A 345 -10.75 3.70 -14.43
C PHE A 345 -11.18 2.88 -13.21
N TYR A 346 -10.65 3.20 -12.03
CA TYR A 346 -10.99 2.55 -10.77
C TYR A 346 -11.83 3.47 -9.87
N LYS A 347 -12.73 2.88 -9.09
CA LYS A 347 -13.74 3.54 -8.25
C LYS A 347 -13.16 4.42 -7.16
N GLU A 348 -11.89 4.20 -6.79
CA GLU A 348 -11.17 5.08 -5.88
C GLU A 348 -10.96 6.48 -6.46
N ARG A 349 -10.80 6.59 -7.79
CA ARG A 349 -10.70 7.85 -8.50
C ARG A 349 -12.04 8.29 -9.09
N SER A 350 -12.74 7.40 -9.80
CA SER A 350 -14.06 7.72 -10.38
C SER A 350 -14.92 6.46 -10.57
N PRO A 351 -16.08 6.35 -9.90
CA PRO A 351 -17.01 5.24 -10.11
C PRO A 351 -17.65 5.25 -11.51
N TYR A 352 -17.60 6.38 -12.22
CA TYR A 352 -18.18 6.53 -13.56
C TYR A 352 -17.32 5.88 -14.63
N PHE A 353 -16.00 6.02 -14.54
CA PHE A 353 -15.07 5.37 -15.46
C PHE A 353 -14.96 3.87 -15.22
N GLU A 354 -15.20 3.39 -14.01
CA GLU A 354 -15.21 1.96 -13.72
C GLU A 354 -16.34 1.22 -14.46
N LYS A 355 -17.48 1.88 -14.70
CA LYS A 355 -18.62 1.29 -15.45
C LYS A 355 -18.36 1.16 -16.95
N LEU A 356 -17.30 1.74 -17.49
CA LEU A 356 -16.97 1.61 -18.91
C LEU A 356 -16.64 0.17 -19.26
N GLU A 357 -17.06 -0.25 -20.46
CA GLU A 357 -16.69 -1.53 -21.05
C GLU A 357 -15.17 -1.69 -21.15
N ARG A 358 -14.67 -2.92 -20.97
CA ARG A 358 -13.23 -3.23 -20.99
C ARG A 358 -12.57 -2.73 -22.28
N SER A 359 -13.18 -2.95 -23.44
CA SER A 359 -12.66 -2.50 -24.74
C SER A 359 -12.55 -0.97 -24.85
N LEU A 360 -13.51 -0.22 -24.29
CA LEU A 360 -13.44 1.25 -24.24
C LEU A 360 -12.33 1.75 -23.32
N LYS A 361 -12.11 1.08 -22.17
CA LYS A 361 -10.98 1.40 -21.28
C LYS A 361 -9.64 1.25 -22.00
N PHE A 362 -9.43 0.15 -22.74
CA PHE A 362 -8.22 -0.02 -23.55
C PHE A 362 -8.09 1.02 -24.65
N LYS A 363 -9.19 1.35 -25.35
CA LYS A 363 -9.20 2.41 -26.37
C LYS A 363 -8.74 3.74 -25.81
N PHE A 364 -9.30 4.17 -24.68
CA PHE A 364 -8.89 5.41 -24.03
C PHE A 364 -7.47 5.35 -23.46
N ALA A 365 -7.08 4.21 -22.87
CA ALA A 365 -5.73 4.03 -22.38
C ALA A 365 -4.69 4.15 -23.52
N TYR A 366 -4.97 3.55 -24.68
CA TYR A 366 -4.18 3.74 -25.90
C TYR A 366 -4.15 5.20 -26.36
N GLN A 367 -5.30 5.85 -26.46
CA GLN A 367 -5.40 7.23 -26.97
C GLN A 367 -4.63 8.25 -26.10
N TYR A 368 -4.64 8.07 -24.79
CA TYR A 368 -4.14 9.06 -23.82
C TYR A 368 -2.85 8.65 -23.08
N HIS A 369 -2.13 7.63 -23.56
CA HIS A 369 -0.83 7.24 -22.97
C HIS A 369 0.29 7.07 -24.00
N GLN A 370 0.10 7.44 -25.27
CA GLN A 370 1.15 7.26 -26.28
C GLN A 370 2.41 8.08 -26.00
N TYR A 371 2.24 9.35 -25.58
CA TYR A 371 3.37 10.20 -25.20
C TYR A 371 4.09 9.63 -23.97
N LEU A 372 3.31 9.29 -22.92
CA LEU A 372 3.83 8.65 -21.71
C LEU A 372 4.58 7.35 -22.02
N TYR A 373 4.03 6.51 -22.89
CA TYR A 373 4.67 5.26 -23.31
C TYR A 373 6.04 5.52 -23.94
N ARG A 374 6.12 6.44 -24.90
CA ARG A 374 7.39 6.79 -25.56
C ARG A 374 8.40 7.35 -24.56
N TYR A 375 7.97 8.28 -23.70
CA TYR A 375 8.86 8.91 -22.70
C TYR A 375 9.31 7.93 -21.61
N LEU A 376 8.41 7.10 -21.08
CA LEU A 376 8.76 6.05 -20.12
C LEU A 376 9.71 5.03 -20.74
N ARG A 377 9.45 4.58 -21.97
CA ARG A 377 10.35 3.67 -22.67
C ARG A 377 11.73 4.30 -22.84
N TYR A 378 11.81 5.57 -23.24
CA TYR A 378 13.08 6.30 -23.33
C TYR A 378 13.80 6.34 -21.98
N LEU A 379 13.14 6.75 -20.90
CA LEU A 379 13.74 6.81 -19.57
C LEU A 379 14.24 5.44 -19.11
N ILE A 380 13.44 4.39 -19.31
CA ILE A 380 13.82 3.03 -18.94
C ILE A 380 15.03 2.57 -19.76
N CYS A 381 14.99 2.71 -21.08
CA CYS A 381 16.06 2.26 -21.98
C CYS A 381 17.36 3.04 -21.82
N GLU A 382 17.31 4.35 -21.54
CA GLU A 382 18.48 5.22 -21.65
C GLU A 382 18.98 5.76 -20.30
N LYS A 383 18.14 5.72 -19.26
CA LYS A 383 18.46 6.27 -17.92
C LYS A 383 18.54 5.22 -16.82
N THR A 384 18.13 3.99 -17.07
CA THR A 384 18.36 2.87 -16.15
C THR A 384 19.51 1.99 -16.64
N GLU A 385 19.87 0.96 -15.88
CA GLU A 385 20.88 -0.03 -16.26
C GLU A 385 20.58 -0.73 -17.59
N LEU A 386 19.33 -0.68 -18.06
CA LEU A 386 18.93 -1.24 -19.36
C LEU A 386 19.66 -0.58 -20.55
N LYS A 387 20.23 0.62 -20.38
CA LYS A 387 21.06 1.29 -21.40
C LYS A 387 22.28 0.48 -21.83
N ASN A 388 22.75 -0.41 -20.95
CA ASN A 388 23.91 -1.24 -21.19
C ASN A 388 23.57 -2.53 -21.99
N PHE A 389 22.30 -2.74 -22.32
CA PHE A 389 21.82 -3.91 -23.07
C PHE A 389 21.67 -3.58 -24.56
N SER A 390 21.76 -4.60 -25.41
CA SER A 390 21.59 -4.44 -26.86
C SER A 390 20.15 -4.03 -27.23
N GLU A 391 19.99 -3.38 -28.38
CA GLU A 391 18.64 -3.09 -28.90
C GLU A 391 17.84 -4.37 -29.18
N GLU A 392 18.50 -5.45 -29.62
CA GLU A 392 17.86 -6.78 -29.77
C GLU A 392 17.25 -7.26 -28.45
N TYR A 393 17.98 -7.11 -27.33
CA TYR A 393 17.47 -7.45 -26.01
C TYR A 393 16.30 -6.55 -25.60
N LYS A 394 16.43 -5.22 -25.77
CA LYS A 394 15.37 -4.25 -25.42
C LYS A 394 14.09 -4.55 -26.22
N ASP A 395 14.19 -4.77 -27.53
CA ASP A 395 13.04 -5.08 -28.38
C ASP A 395 12.37 -6.40 -28.02
N LEU A 396 13.14 -7.45 -27.68
CA LEU A 396 12.56 -8.72 -27.25
C LEU A 396 11.96 -8.66 -25.85
N TYR A 397 12.62 -7.96 -24.91
CA TYR A 397 12.19 -7.96 -23.52
C TYR A 397 11.02 -7.01 -23.27
N ILE A 398 11.14 -5.76 -23.72
CA ILE A 398 10.16 -4.70 -23.42
C ILE A 398 9.31 -4.32 -24.63
N GLY A 399 9.77 -4.61 -25.84
CA GLY A 399 9.10 -4.24 -27.09
C GLY A 399 9.25 -2.76 -27.47
N ASN A 400 8.69 -2.43 -28.63
CA ASN A 400 8.51 -1.07 -29.13
C ASN A 400 7.31 -1.08 -30.10
N ILE A 401 6.11 -1.28 -29.54
CA ILE A 401 4.91 -1.58 -30.32
C ILE A 401 4.51 -0.47 -31.31
N LEU A 402 4.79 0.80 -30.97
CA LEU A 402 4.53 1.93 -31.87
C LEU A 402 5.46 1.95 -33.09
N GLU A 403 6.58 1.23 -33.04
CA GLU A 403 7.50 1.00 -34.16
C GLU A 403 7.41 -0.45 -34.69
N GLY A 404 6.33 -1.17 -34.34
CA GLY A 404 6.04 -2.53 -34.82
C GLY A 404 6.82 -3.65 -34.14
N LYS A 405 7.54 -3.39 -33.04
CA LYS A 405 8.28 -4.42 -32.28
C LYS A 405 7.42 -4.96 -31.13
N ASN A 406 7.00 -6.20 -31.23
CA ASN A 406 6.24 -6.86 -30.16
C ASN A 406 7.19 -7.51 -29.14
N GLY A 407 7.03 -7.19 -27.86
CA GLY A 407 7.79 -7.81 -26.77
C GLY A 407 7.36 -9.26 -26.51
N MET A 408 8.29 -10.07 -26.02
CA MET A 408 8.07 -11.49 -25.74
C MET A 408 7.04 -11.67 -24.62
N GLY A 409 6.08 -12.57 -24.83
CA GLY A 409 5.01 -12.84 -23.88
C GLY A 409 4.02 -11.71 -23.68
N ILE A 410 3.82 -10.88 -24.71
CA ILE A 410 2.74 -9.89 -24.78
C ILE A 410 1.75 -10.34 -25.86
N LYS A 411 0.48 -10.47 -25.47
CA LYS A 411 -0.63 -10.88 -26.34
C LYS A 411 -1.87 -10.06 -25.99
N GLY A 412 -2.77 -9.88 -26.95
CA GLY A 412 -4.05 -9.18 -26.78
C GLY A 412 -4.96 -9.45 -27.97
N GLU A 413 -6.26 -9.21 -27.80
CA GLU A 413 -7.26 -9.44 -28.86
C GLU A 413 -7.29 -8.29 -29.88
N THR A 414 -6.95 -7.08 -29.44
CA THR A 414 -6.89 -5.87 -30.28
C THR A 414 -5.53 -5.18 -30.17
N PHE A 415 -5.26 -4.25 -31.10
CA PHE A 415 -4.02 -3.47 -31.06
C PHE A 415 -3.94 -2.60 -29.80
N GLU A 416 -5.05 -2.04 -29.34
CA GLU A 416 -5.12 -1.22 -28.12
C GLU A 416 -4.77 -2.04 -26.87
N GLU A 417 -5.23 -3.29 -26.80
CA GLU A 417 -4.83 -4.21 -25.73
C GLU A 417 -3.34 -4.55 -25.80
N ILE A 418 -2.83 -4.89 -26.98
CA ILE A 418 -1.41 -5.18 -27.19
C ILE A 418 -0.58 -3.97 -26.79
N PHE A 419 -0.94 -2.76 -27.21
CA PHE A 419 -0.27 -1.53 -26.80
C PHE A 419 -0.25 -1.38 -25.28
N TRP A 420 -1.41 -1.55 -24.62
CA TRP A 420 -1.49 -1.40 -23.18
C TRP A 420 -0.65 -2.43 -22.43
N PHE A 421 -0.61 -3.68 -22.90
CA PHE A 421 0.24 -4.70 -22.29
C PHE A 421 1.74 -4.44 -22.49
N HIS A 422 2.15 -3.67 -23.50
CA HIS A 422 3.51 -3.12 -23.56
C HIS A 422 3.74 -2.03 -22.52
N TYR A 423 2.76 -1.16 -22.29
CA TYR A 423 2.82 -0.18 -21.20
C TYR A 423 2.96 -0.87 -19.83
N ALA A 424 2.16 -1.92 -19.60
CA ALA A 424 2.26 -2.80 -18.44
C ALA A 424 3.64 -3.47 -18.32
N ARG A 425 4.25 -3.90 -19.43
CA ARG A 425 5.61 -4.47 -19.43
C ARG A 425 6.66 -3.47 -18.94
N LEU A 426 6.54 -2.17 -19.28
CA LEU A 426 7.45 -1.14 -18.76
C LEU A 426 7.41 -1.09 -17.22
N ARG A 427 6.21 -1.21 -16.64
CA ARG A 427 5.99 -1.30 -15.20
C ARG A 427 6.62 -2.56 -14.60
N ASP A 428 6.42 -3.71 -15.24
CA ASP A 428 6.98 -4.98 -14.76
C ASP A 428 8.50 -4.96 -14.69
N VAL A 429 9.16 -4.40 -15.71
CA VAL A 429 10.62 -4.32 -15.81
C VAL A 429 11.21 -3.52 -14.64
N VAL A 430 10.68 -2.33 -14.38
CA VAL A 430 11.21 -1.46 -13.31
C VAL A 430 10.91 -2.01 -11.92
N VAL A 431 9.75 -2.66 -11.74
CA VAL A 431 9.35 -3.24 -10.45
C VAL A 431 10.18 -4.49 -10.14
N LEU A 432 10.42 -5.36 -11.12
CA LEU A 432 11.32 -6.52 -10.93
C LEU A 432 12.73 -6.09 -10.54
N LYS A 433 13.25 -5.02 -11.17
CA LYS A 433 14.54 -4.44 -10.81
C LYS A 433 14.53 -3.82 -9.42
N TYR A 434 13.48 -3.06 -9.09
CA TYR A 434 13.32 -2.40 -7.78
C TYR A 434 13.27 -3.40 -6.62
N GLU A 435 12.60 -4.54 -6.81
CA GLU A 435 12.45 -5.61 -5.80
C GLU A 435 13.63 -6.60 -5.75
N GLY A 436 14.67 -6.36 -6.56
CA GLY A 436 15.94 -7.09 -6.52
C GLY A 436 16.01 -8.36 -7.37
N PHE A 437 15.04 -8.62 -8.25
CA PHE A 437 15.11 -9.77 -9.19
C PHE A 437 16.03 -9.50 -10.38
N GLY A 438 16.16 -8.23 -10.78
CA GLY A 438 16.99 -7.82 -11.93
C GLY A 438 16.34 -8.13 -13.27
N TYR A 439 17.17 -8.19 -14.32
CA TYR A 439 16.75 -8.47 -15.69
C TYR A 439 17.06 -9.93 -16.07
N PRO A 440 16.14 -10.65 -16.74
CA PRO A 440 16.34 -12.05 -17.06
C PRO A 440 17.31 -12.27 -18.23
N GLU A 441 18.02 -13.40 -18.28
CA GLU A 441 18.60 -13.87 -19.54
C GLU A 441 17.50 -14.30 -20.51
N ILE A 442 17.65 -13.99 -21.80
CA ILE A 442 16.63 -14.34 -22.82
C ILE A 442 17.18 -15.42 -23.73
N PHE A 443 16.42 -16.50 -23.85
CA PHE A 443 16.65 -17.59 -24.79
C PHE A 443 15.43 -17.77 -25.68
N VAL A 444 15.66 -17.86 -26.99
CA VAL A 444 14.62 -18.03 -28.01
C VAL A 444 14.76 -19.38 -28.70
N ASP A 445 13.63 -19.90 -29.17
CA ASP A 445 13.52 -21.19 -29.88
C ASP A 445 14.11 -22.36 -29.08
N VAL A 446 13.91 -22.34 -27.76
CA VAL A 446 14.34 -23.39 -26.84
C VAL A 446 13.51 -24.65 -27.09
N GLU A 447 14.18 -25.80 -27.23
CA GLU A 447 13.51 -27.09 -27.31
C GLU A 447 12.97 -27.45 -25.91
N PRO A 448 11.67 -27.77 -25.75
CA PRO A 448 11.08 -28.07 -24.45
C PRO A 448 11.83 -29.16 -23.65
N GLU A 449 12.43 -30.12 -24.34
CA GLU A 449 13.19 -31.23 -23.77
C GLU A 449 14.44 -30.77 -22.99
N ASP A 450 15.05 -29.63 -23.33
CA ASP A 450 16.22 -29.11 -22.58
C ASP A 450 15.85 -28.58 -21.19
N LEU A 451 14.57 -28.30 -20.96
CA LEU A 451 13.99 -28.00 -19.65
C LEU A 451 13.15 -29.17 -19.11
N LYS A 452 13.28 -30.36 -19.71
CA LYS A 452 12.64 -31.61 -19.29
C LYS A 452 11.13 -31.46 -19.12
N THR A 453 10.48 -30.64 -19.96
CA THR A 453 9.05 -30.33 -19.83
C THR A 453 8.16 -31.55 -20.02
N ASP A 454 8.62 -32.52 -20.80
CA ASP A 454 7.89 -33.76 -21.08
C ASP A 454 8.13 -34.83 -20.00
N GLU A 455 9.21 -34.71 -19.23
CA GLU A 455 9.51 -35.63 -18.12
C GLU A 455 8.89 -35.13 -16.81
N ARG A 456 8.92 -33.82 -16.58
CA ARG A 456 8.49 -33.18 -15.32
C ARG A 456 7.03 -32.76 -15.33
N ILE A 457 6.56 -32.30 -14.17
CA ILE A 457 5.25 -31.66 -14.01
C ILE A 457 5.40 -30.15 -14.21
N ASN A 458 4.81 -29.62 -15.27
CA ASN A 458 4.78 -28.19 -15.57
C ASN A 458 3.66 -27.50 -14.77
N VAL A 459 4.04 -26.83 -13.70
CA VAL A 459 3.18 -25.97 -12.89
C VAL A 459 3.35 -24.53 -13.37
N VAL A 460 2.25 -23.85 -13.68
CA VAL A 460 2.31 -22.51 -14.27
C VAL A 460 1.54 -21.49 -13.44
N ILE A 461 2.19 -20.38 -13.14
CA ILE A 461 1.59 -19.22 -12.50
C ILE A 461 1.17 -18.25 -13.59
N ILE A 462 -0.15 -18.09 -13.77
CA ILE A 462 -0.74 -17.25 -14.82
C ILE A 462 -1.00 -15.85 -14.27
N TYR A 463 0.06 -15.04 -14.26
CA TYR A 463 0.12 -13.71 -13.65
C TYR A 463 0.96 -12.76 -14.53
N PRO A 464 0.76 -11.43 -14.42
CA PRO A 464 1.70 -10.48 -14.99
C PRO A 464 3.10 -10.67 -14.39
N TYR A 465 4.14 -10.46 -15.19
CA TYR A 465 5.50 -10.85 -14.83
C TYR A 465 6.06 -10.05 -13.64
N GLY A 466 5.62 -8.79 -13.48
CA GLY A 466 6.06 -7.91 -12.38
C GLY A 466 5.18 -7.95 -11.14
N ASN A 467 4.28 -8.92 -10.99
CA ASN A 467 3.62 -9.15 -9.70
C ASN A 467 4.60 -9.85 -8.73
N THR A 468 5.47 -9.08 -8.08
CA THR A 468 6.67 -9.54 -7.34
C THR A 468 6.41 -10.45 -6.15
N THR A 469 5.15 -10.57 -5.71
CA THR A 469 4.73 -11.60 -4.76
C THR A 469 4.97 -13.02 -5.32
N VAL A 470 4.75 -13.20 -6.62
CA VAL A 470 4.82 -14.49 -7.32
C VAL A 470 6.25 -14.95 -7.63
N PRO A 471 7.15 -14.10 -8.16
CA PRO A 471 8.55 -14.44 -8.41
C PRO A 471 9.33 -15.02 -7.23
N VAL A 472 8.90 -14.80 -5.97
CA VAL A 472 9.47 -15.50 -4.81
C VAL A 472 9.30 -17.01 -4.90
N ALA A 473 8.16 -17.47 -5.42
CA ALA A 473 7.94 -18.89 -5.68
C ALA A 473 8.87 -19.40 -6.78
N LEU A 474 9.10 -18.60 -7.83
CA LEU A 474 9.99 -18.97 -8.94
C LEU A 474 11.44 -19.19 -8.48
N GLN A 475 11.92 -18.42 -7.50
CA GLN A 475 13.28 -18.62 -6.94
C GLN A 475 13.49 -20.03 -6.34
N GLN A 476 12.42 -20.76 -6.04
CA GLN A 476 12.49 -22.16 -5.61
C GLN A 476 12.58 -23.15 -6.78
N GLY A 477 12.59 -22.68 -8.03
CA GLY A 477 12.69 -23.47 -9.25
C GLY A 477 13.78 -24.55 -9.22
N PRO A 478 15.04 -24.25 -8.80
CA PRO A 478 16.09 -25.26 -8.71
C PRO A 478 15.77 -26.38 -7.71
N LYS A 479 15.03 -26.07 -6.63
CA LYS A 479 14.57 -27.04 -5.63
C LYS A 479 13.38 -27.86 -6.15
N PHE A 480 12.48 -27.25 -6.91
CA PHE A 480 11.38 -27.96 -7.58
C PHE A 480 11.87 -28.91 -8.68
N ALA A 481 12.87 -28.51 -9.45
CA ALA A 481 13.48 -29.33 -10.50
C ALA A 481 13.99 -30.68 -9.96
N LYS A 482 14.58 -30.69 -8.76
CA LYS A 482 15.02 -31.91 -8.05
C LYS A 482 13.87 -32.85 -7.67
N ASN A 483 12.65 -32.34 -7.60
CA ASN A 483 11.43 -33.08 -7.31
C ASN A 483 10.58 -33.31 -8.58
N SER A 484 11.20 -33.23 -9.76
CA SER A 484 10.55 -33.43 -11.07
C SER A 484 9.41 -32.44 -11.35
N ILE A 485 9.56 -31.19 -10.90
CA ILE A 485 8.60 -30.11 -11.11
C ILE A 485 9.28 -28.95 -11.85
N ASN A 486 8.64 -28.45 -12.89
CA ASN A 486 8.97 -27.16 -13.49
C ASN A 486 7.97 -26.11 -13.00
N LEU A 487 8.47 -24.97 -12.53
CA LEU A 487 7.64 -23.84 -12.13
C LEU A 487 7.89 -22.65 -13.05
N PHE A 488 6.87 -22.29 -13.83
CA PHE A 488 6.93 -21.15 -14.75
C PHE A 488 6.00 -20.04 -14.28
N ILE A 489 6.35 -18.79 -14.58
CA ILE A 489 5.38 -17.70 -14.70
C ILE A 489 5.15 -17.39 -16.17
N SER A 490 3.90 -17.25 -16.57
CA SER A 490 3.53 -16.82 -17.92
C SER A 490 2.24 -16.03 -17.88
N ALA A 491 2.19 -14.89 -18.55
CA ALA A 491 1.02 -14.03 -18.49
C ALA A 491 -0.12 -14.51 -19.42
N PHE A 492 0.20 -15.06 -20.60
CA PHE A 492 -0.78 -15.32 -21.65
C PHE A 492 -0.66 -16.76 -22.19
N PRO A 493 -1.30 -17.74 -21.54
CA PRO A 493 -1.37 -19.09 -22.08
C PRO A 493 -2.19 -19.12 -23.38
N ILE A 494 -1.94 -20.13 -24.21
CA ILE A 494 -2.70 -20.40 -25.42
C ILE A 494 -3.63 -21.59 -25.21
N LYS A 495 -4.79 -21.52 -25.86
CA LYS A 495 -5.77 -22.61 -25.91
C LYS A 495 -5.45 -23.50 -27.11
N GLU A 496 -5.57 -24.80 -26.93
CA GLU A 496 -5.52 -25.78 -28.00
C GLU A 496 -6.65 -26.77 -27.82
N GLU A 497 -7.22 -27.26 -28.92
CA GLU A 497 -8.21 -28.32 -28.91
C GLU A 497 -7.68 -29.50 -29.71
N VAL A 498 -7.56 -30.66 -29.05
CA VAL A 498 -7.09 -31.90 -29.66
C VAL A 498 -8.17 -32.95 -29.47
N ASN A 499 -8.81 -33.37 -30.56
CA ASN A 499 -9.85 -34.40 -30.55
C ASN A 499 -10.98 -34.12 -29.52
N GLY A 500 -11.42 -32.86 -29.41
CA GLY A 500 -12.43 -32.41 -28.45
C GLY A 500 -11.93 -32.16 -27.02
N LEU A 501 -10.67 -32.46 -26.72
CA LEU A 501 -10.02 -32.12 -25.45
C LEU A 501 -9.47 -30.70 -25.51
N LYS A 502 -9.93 -29.85 -24.59
CA LYS A 502 -9.42 -28.50 -24.40
C LYS A 502 -8.17 -28.53 -23.54
N LEU A 503 -7.05 -28.12 -24.11
CA LEU A 503 -5.75 -28.08 -23.45
C LEU A 503 -5.26 -26.64 -23.34
N LEU A 504 -4.48 -26.39 -22.30
CA LEU A 504 -3.81 -25.11 -22.09
C LEU A 504 -2.31 -25.29 -22.24
N LYS A 505 -1.67 -24.44 -23.04
CA LYS A 505 -0.23 -24.48 -23.29
C LYS A 505 0.40 -23.10 -23.07
N ILE A 506 1.72 -23.07 -22.85
CA ILE A 506 2.51 -21.83 -22.84
C ILE A 506 3.52 -21.84 -23.98
N THR A 507 3.73 -20.69 -24.60
CA THR A 507 4.77 -20.47 -25.61
C THR A 507 6.02 -19.82 -25.04
N GLU A 508 5.91 -19.23 -23.86
CA GLU A 508 7.00 -18.59 -23.14
C GLU A 508 6.76 -18.65 -21.62
N GLY A 509 7.84 -18.52 -20.86
CA GLY A 509 7.74 -18.33 -19.42
C GLY A 509 9.05 -17.90 -18.77
N MET A 510 8.96 -17.21 -17.63
CA MET A 510 10.15 -16.96 -16.80
C MET A 510 10.31 -18.05 -15.76
N ILE A 511 11.56 -18.43 -15.48
CA ILE A 511 11.91 -19.56 -14.61
C ILE A 511 13.30 -19.35 -13.98
N TYR A 512 13.53 -19.97 -12.82
CA TYR A 512 14.86 -20.25 -12.30
C TYR A 512 15.16 -21.75 -12.51
N PRO A 513 15.89 -22.14 -13.55
CA PRO A 513 16.24 -23.53 -13.81
C PRO A 513 17.30 -24.01 -12.82
N SER A 514 17.62 -25.31 -12.83
CA SER A 514 18.82 -25.78 -12.13
C SER A 514 20.10 -25.23 -12.77
N ASN A 515 21.19 -25.14 -12.01
CA ASN A 515 22.48 -24.64 -12.51
C ASN A 515 22.98 -25.43 -13.73
N GLU A 516 22.75 -26.75 -13.76
CA GLU A 516 23.13 -27.62 -14.88
C GLU A 516 22.34 -27.27 -16.14
N GLU A 517 21.02 -27.12 -16.03
CA GLU A 517 20.15 -26.74 -17.14
C GLU A 517 20.48 -25.36 -17.67
N LEU A 518 20.75 -24.40 -16.78
CA LEU A 518 21.14 -23.05 -17.16
C LEU A 518 22.43 -23.04 -17.98
N GLU A 519 23.44 -23.81 -17.55
CA GLU A 519 24.71 -23.88 -18.26
C GLU A 519 24.56 -24.60 -19.62
N ASN A 520 23.73 -25.64 -19.68
CA ASN A 520 23.39 -26.30 -20.94
C ASN A 520 22.69 -25.34 -21.91
N LEU A 521 21.75 -24.52 -21.43
CA LEU A 521 21.09 -23.51 -22.25
C LEU A 521 22.07 -22.47 -22.78
N ARG A 522 22.98 -21.96 -21.94
CA ARG A 522 24.03 -21.01 -22.36
C ARG A 522 24.99 -21.59 -23.40
N ASN A 523 25.26 -22.90 -23.35
CA ASN A 523 26.12 -23.58 -24.30
C ASN A 523 25.41 -23.89 -25.63
N LYS A 524 24.11 -24.21 -25.58
CA LYS A 524 23.33 -24.66 -26.75
C LYS A 524 22.69 -23.51 -27.52
N TYR A 525 22.28 -22.45 -26.83
CA TYR A 525 21.50 -21.36 -27.38
C TYR A 525 22.25 -20.03 -27.32
N LYS A 526 22.01 -19.15 -28.31
CA LYS A 526 22.48 -17.77 -28.26
C LYS A 526 21.78 -17.07 -27.09
N ASN A 527 22.55 -16.72 -26.07
CA ASN A 527 22.09 -15.81 -25.02
C ASN A 527 22.02 -14.38 -25.58
N ILE A 528 20.86 -13.75 -25.46
CA ILE A 528 20.63 -12.39 -25.96
C ILE A 528 21.02 -11.32 -24.90
N SER A 529 21.18 -11.72 -23.64
CA SER A 529 21.64 -10.85 -22.55
C SER A 529 23.16 -10.70 -22.52
N ALA A 530 23.63 -9.50 -22.17
CA ALA A 530 25.06 -9.24 -21.91
C ALA A 530 25.52 -9.73 -20.53
N TYR A 531 24.58 -9.94 -19.60
CA TYR A 531 24.86 -10.31 -18.22
C TYR A 531 24.32 -11.69 -17.89
N LYS A 532 25.09 -12.42 -17.09
CA LYS A 532 24.66 -13.70 -16.53
C LYS A 532 23.68 -13.46 -15.37
N SER A 533 22.55 -14.15 -15.41
CA SER A 533 21.50 -14.17 -14.40
C SER A 533 20.99 -15.60 -14.24
N ASP A 534 20.65 -15.99 -13.00
CA ASP A 534 20.00 -17.27 -12.74
C ASP A 534 18.48 -17.22 -13.04
N PHE A 535 17.97 -16.02 -13.32
CA PHE A 535 16.62 -15.77 -13.76
C PHE A 535 16.58 -15.70 -15.29
N ILE A 536 15.76 -16.52 -15.93
CA ILE A 536 15.69 -16.58 -17.39
C ILE A 536 14.26 -16.37 -17.88
N PHE A 537 14.13 -15.89 -19.11
CA PHE A 537 12.89 -15.79 -19.86
C PHE A 537 13.05 -16.58 -21.16
N VAL A 538 12.31 -17.68 -21.28
CA VAL A 538 12.43 -18.60 -22.42
C VAL A 538 11.24 -18.47 -23.34
N LYS A 539 11.50 -18.47 -24.65
CA LYS A 539 10.50 -18.74 -25.69
C LYS A 539 10.75 -20.12 -26.26
N PHE A 540 9.73 -20.97 -26.16
CA PHE A 540 9.83 -22.34 -26.62
C PHE A 540 9.60 -22.41 -28.14
N LYS A 541 10.32 -23.32 -28.80
CA LYS A 541 10.12 -23.63 -30.21
C LYS A 541 8.76 -24.30 -30.46
N LYS A 542 8.27 -25.06 -29.49
CA LYS A 542 6.94 -25.69 -29.47
C LYS A 542 6.22 -25.35 -28.15
N PRO A 543 4.90 -25.13 -28.14
CA PRO A 543 4.20 -24.83 -26.91
C PRO A 543 4.24 -25.98 -25.90
N VAL A 544 4.44 -25.65 -24.63
CA VAL A 544 4.54 -26.59 -23.50
C VAL A 544 3.18 -26.80 -22.84
N LEU A 545 2.81 -28.07 -22.60
CA LEU A 545 1.56 -28.42 -21.91
C LEU A 545 1.59 -27.99 -20.44
N VAL A 546 0.51 -27.33 -20.00
CA VAL A 546 0.30 -26.96 -18.61
C VAL A 546 -0.39 -28.10 -17.87
N HIS A 547 0.16 -28.53 -16.74
CA HIS A 547 -0.41 -29.63 -15.95
C HIS A 547 -1.19 -29.16 -14.72
N SER A 548 -0.88 -27.98 -14.19
CA SER A 548 -1.62 -27.36 -13.08
C SER A 548 -1.35 -25.86 -13.00
N ILE A 549 -2.29 -25.09 -12.44
CA ILE A 549 -2.26 -23.63 -12.51
C ILE A 549 -2.49 -22.93 -11.18
N PHE A 550 -1.68 -21.89 -10.93
CA PHE A 550 -1.99 -20.82 -9.99
C PHE A 550 -2.44 -19.60 -10.82
N PHE A 551 -3.70 -19.20 -10.71
CA PHE A 551 -4.35 -18.38 -11.74
C PHE A 551 -4.78 -17.01 -11.20
N HIS A 552 -4.51 -15.94 -11.94
CA HIS A 552 -4.91 -14.59 -11.53
C HIS A 552 -6.43 -14.41 -11.67
N PHE A 553 -7.11 -14.09 -10.56
CA PHE A 553 -8.58 -14.05 -10.48
C PHE A 553 -9.24 -13.08 -11.47
N THR A 554 -8.61 -11.95 -11.83
CA THR A 554 -9.15 -11.04 -12.87
C THR A 554 -8.62 -11.29 -14.29
N HIS A 555 -7.96 -12.41 -14.57
CA HIS A 555 -7.45 -12.70 -15.92
C HIS A 555 -8.61 -12.83 -16.92
N PRO A 556 -8.49 -12.38 -18.19
CA PRO A 556 -9.57 -12.47 -19.18
C PRO A 556 -10.14 -13.89 -19.41
N LEU A 557 -9.30 -14.92 -19.28
CA LEU A 557 -9.69 -16.34 -19.34
C LEU A 557 -10.41 -16.86 -18.08
N ARG A 558 -10.55 -16.06 -17.01
CA ARG A 558 -11.17 -16.50 -15.76
C ARG A 558 -12.56 -17.14 -15.93
N PRO A 559 -13.46 -16.60 -16.77
CA PRO A 559 -14.81 -17.14 -16.90
C PRO A 559 -14.89 -18.56 -17.47
N GLU A 560 -13.83 -19.02 -18.15
CA GLU A 560 -13.81 -20.30 -18.87
C GLU A 560 -12.70 -21.25 -18.40
N ILE A 561 -11.76 -20.80 -17.57
CA ILE A 561 -10.55 -21.57 -17.21
C ILE A 561 -10.88 -22.92 -16.57
N ASP A 562 -11.94 -22.99 -15.76
CA ASP A 562 -12.36 -24.23 -15.09
C ASP A 562 -12.82 -25.30 -16.10
N TYR A 563 -13.30 -24.91 -17.29
CA TYR A 563 -13.69 -25.86 -18.35
C TYR A 563 -12.52 -26.55 -19.04
N PHE A 564 -11.29 -26.10 -18.83
CA PHE A 564 -10.10 -26.83 -19.24
C PHE A 564 -9.85 -28.06 -18.35
N LYS A 565 -10.57 -28.18 -17.23
CA LYS A 565 -10.47 -29.30 -16.29
C LYS A 565 -9.03 -29.56 -15.81
N ILE A 566 -8.22 -28.51 -15.79
CA ILE A 566 -6.86 -28.50 -15.25
C ILE A 566 -6.95 -28.26 -13.73
N PRO A 567 -6.13 -28.93 -12.91
CA PRO A 567 -6.00 -28.60 -11.50
C PRO A 567 -5.64 -27.13 -11.28
N ILE A 568 -6.62 -26.37 -10.80
CA ILE A 568 -6.47 -24.98 -10.39
C ILE A 568 -6.40 -24.89 -8.86
N ILE A 569 -5.54 -24.01 -8.36
CA ILE A 569 -5.38 -23.75 -6.93
C ILE A 569 -6.63 -23.09 -6.32
N GLN A 570 -7.44 -22.42 -7.14
CA GLN A 570 -8.63 -21.71 -6.73
C GLN A 570 -9.72 -21.78 -7.82
N PRO A 571 -10.63 -22.77 -7.73
CA PRO A 571 -11.81 -22.85 -8.61
C PRO A 571 -12.73 -21.62 -8.46
N LEU A 572 -13.49 -21.27 -9.51
CA LEU A 572 -14.36 -20.07 -9.49
C LEU A 572 -15.37 -20.06 -8.36
N ILE A 573 -16.00 -21.21 -8.07
CA ILE A 573 -16.99 -21.29 -7.00
C ILE A 573 -16.37 -21.00 -5.64
N TRP A 574 -15.15 -21.49 -5.39
CA TRP A 574 -14.45 -21.19 -4.15
C TRP A 574 -13.99 -19.73 -4.10
N GLU A 575 -13.44 -19.20 -5.18
CA GLU A 575 -13.12 -17.77 -5.30
C GLU A 575 -14.34 -16.90 -4.95
N ALA A 576 -15.48 -17.18 -5.59
CA ALA A 576 -16.75 -16.52 -5.34
C ALA A 576 -17.14 -16.58 -3.85
N ALA A 577 -17.06 -17.76 -3.23
CA ALA A 577 -17.36 -17.92 -1.81
C ALA A 577 -16.45 -17.07 -0.90
N THR A 578 -15.18 -16.87 -1.25
CA THR A 578 -14.28 -16.02 -0.45
C THR A 578 -14.66 -14.53 -0.44
N HIS A 579 -15.39 -14.07 -1.46
CA HIS A 579 -15.89 -12.70 -1.53
C HIS A 579 -17.19 -12.48 -0.74
N LEU A 580 -17.89 -13.54 -0.32
CA LEU A 580 -19.19 -13.44 0.35
C LEU A 580 -19.08 -13.34 1.88
N LYS A 581 -18.50 -12.25 2.39
CA LYS A 581 -18.33 -12.01 3.84
C LYS A 581 -19.65 -11.95 4.62
N CYS A 582 -20.76 -11.58 3.97
CA CYS A 582 -22.09 -11.59 4.57
C CYS A 582 -22.56 -13.03 4.89
N GLU A 583 -22.08 -14.01 4.12
CA GLU A 583 -22.51 -15.41 4.19
C GLU A 583 -21.60 -16.27 5.08
N LEU A 584 -20.41 -15.80 5.46
CA LEU A 584 -19.47 -16.53 6.31
C LEU A 584 -20.10 -17.12 7.59
N PRO A 585 -20.99 -16.41 8.33
CA PRO A 585 -21.66 -17.01 9.49
C PRO A 585 -22.54 -18.21 9.16
N LYS A 586 -23.18 -18.21 7.99
CA LYS A 586 -23.99 -19.35 7.53
C LYS A 586 -23.09 -20.51 7.09
N MET A 587 -21.98 -20.21 6.39
CA MET A 587 -21.00 -21.21 5.97
C MET A 587 -20.41 -21.99 7.15
N LEU A 588 -20.25 -21.35 8.31
CA LEU A 588 -19.65 -21.94 9.51
C LEU A 588 -20.67 -22.39 10.57
N LYS A 589 -21.97 -22.31 10.26
CA LYS A 589 -23.02 -22.67 11.22
C LYS A 589 -22.90 -24.13 11.65
N GLY A 590 -22.82 -24.35 12.96
CA GLY A 590 -22.68 -25.69 13.55
C GLY A 590 -21.27 -26.29 13.48
N SER A 591 -20.27 -25.56 12.97
CA SER A 591 -18.87 -26.01 12.93
C SER A 591 -18.19 -26.02 14.30
N GLY A 592 -18.75 -25.30 15.28
CA GLY A 592 -18.08 -24.99 16.54
C GLY A 592 -16.94 -23.99 16.40
N VAL A 593 -16.73 -23.38 15.22
CA VAL A 593 -15.82 -22.25 15.03
C VAL A 593 -16.59 -20.96 15.23
N LYS A 594 -16.09 -20.06 16.09
CA LYS A 594 -16.74 -18.76 16.30
C LYS A 594 -16.53 -17.88 15.07
N VAL A 595 -17.55 -17.11 14.72
CA VAL A 595 -17.47 -15.95 13.84
C VAL A 595 -17.90 -14.71 14.63
N PRO A 596 -17.40 -13.50 14.36
CA PRO A 596 -17.86 -12.31 15.06
C PRO A 596 -19.37 -12.12 14.85
N GLU A 597 -20.10 -11.62 15.86
CA GLU A 597 -21.52 -11.33 15.66
C GLU A 597 -21.67 -10.19 14.63
N GLN A 598 -22.51 -10.37 13.60
CA GLN A 598 -22.67 -9.39 12.53
C GLN A 598 -24.13 -9.23 12.11
N ILE A 599 -24.44 -8.05 11.58
CA ILE A 599 -25.67 -7.72 10.87
C ILE A 599 -25.27 -7.21 9.48
N ASN A 600 -25.89 -7.78 8.44
CA ASN A 600 -25.60 -7.41 7.06
C ASN A 600 -26.58 -6.33 6.58
N TRP A 601 -26.12 -5.49 5.65
CA TRP A 601 -26.91 -4.54 4.89
C TRP A 601 -26.63 -4.72 3.40
N TYR A 602 -27.67 -5.02 2.62
CA TYR A 602 -27.52 -5.35 1.21
C TYR A 602 -27.79 -4.14 0.31
N MET A 603 -27.21 -4.13 -0.89
CA MET A 603 -27.48 -3.09 -1.89
C MET A 603 -28.98 -2.99 -2.21
N GLU A 604 -29.66 -4.13 -2.32
CA GLU A 604 -31.10 -4.20 -2.58
C GLU A 604 -31.93 -3.56 -1.46
N ASP A 605 -31.45 -3.58 -0.21
CA ASP A 605 -32.11 -2.88 0.90
C ASP A 605 -32.08 -1.36 0.70
N THR A 606 -30.93 -0.81 0.25
CA THR A 606 -30.79 0.61 -0.07
C THR A 606 -31.65 1.01 -1.26
N GLU A 607 -31.62 0.22 -2.34
CA GLU A 607 -32.43 0.49 -3.54
C GLU A 607 -33.93 0.49 -3.21
N LYS A 608 -34.38 -0.46 -2.40
CA LYS A 608 -35.78 -0.59 -1.98
C LYS A 608 -36.22 0.52 -1.02
N LEU A 609 -35.39 0.88 -0.05
CA LEU A 609 -35.77 1.83 1.01
C LEU A 609 -35.50 3.29 0.65
N LYS A 610 -34.60 3.56 -0.30
CA LYS A 610 -34.22 4.90 -0.78
C LYS A 610 -33.91 5.84 0.40
N GLU A 611 -34.64 6.94 0.55
CA GLU A 611 -34.44 7.94 1.60
C GLU A 611 -34.52 7.35 3.02
N LYS A 612 -35.27 6.26 3.23
CA LYS A 612 -35.40 5.58 4.53
C LYS A 612 -34.26 4.62 4.86
N ALA A 613 -33.32 4.40 3.93
CA ALA A 613 -32.22 3.46 4.12
C ALA A 613 -31.36 3.85 5.34
N LYS A 614 -31.01 5.15 5.47
CA LYS A 614 -30.17 5.66 6.56
C LYS A 614 -30.78 5.42 7.94
N ASP A 615 -32.08 5.65 8.10
CA ASP A 615 -32.78 5.42 9.38
C ASP A 615 -32.75 3.94 9.79
N LYS A 616 -32.90 3.04 8.81
CA LYS A 616 -32.87 1.59 9.04
C LYS A 616 -31.47 1.03 9.28
N ILE A 617 -30.47 1.59 8.60
CA ILE A 617 -29.06 1.31 8.88
C ILE A 617 -28.73 1.69 10.33
N ARG A 618 -29.13 2.90 10.74
CA ARG A 618 -28.93 3.40 12.10
C ARG A 618 -29.60 2.50 13.14
N GLU A 619 -30.83 2.03 12.88
CA GLU A 619 -31.53 1.06 13.74
C GLU A 619 -30.70 -0.23 13.94
N LYS A 620 -30.14 -0.79 12.87
CA LYS A 620 -29.28 -1.99 12.93
C LYS A 620 -28.00 -1.75 13.76
N ILE A 621 -27.34 -0.60 13.57
CA ILE A 621 -26.15 -0.23 14.39
C ILE A 621 -26.54 -0.12 15.86
N LEU A 622 -27.69 0.47 16.19
CA LEU A 622 -28.18 0.60 17.56
C LEU A 622 -28.59 -0.74 18.20
N ILE A 623 -29.07 -1.71 17.41
CA ILE A 623 -29.35 -3.06 17.89
C ILE A 623 -28.05 -3.73 18.33
N LEU A 624 -27.02 -3.71 17.48
CA LEU A 624 -25.73 -4.31 17.78
C LEU A 624 -25.04 -3.60 18.95
N SER A 625 -25.18 -2.28 19.05
CA SER A 625 -24.59 -1.47 20.14
C SER A 625 -25.14 -1.80 21.53
N ARG A 626 -26.26 -2.52 21.65
CA ARG A 626 -26.78 -2.98 22.97
C ARG A 626 -25.89 -4.04 23.60
N LYS A 627 -25.13 -4.77 22.77
CA LYS A 627 -24.22 -5.85 23.18
C LYS A 627 -22.76 -5.43 23.14
N TYR A 628 -22.38 -4.59 22.17
CA TYR A 628 -20.99 -4.26 21.87
C TYR A 628 -20.76 -2.75 21.86
N ASP A 629 -19.80 -2.29 22.66
CA ASP A 629 -19.50 -0.86 22.77
C ASP A 629 -18.72 -0.33 21.58
N THR A 630 -18.05 -1.20 20.81
CA THR A 630 -17.28 -0.85 19.60
C THR A 630 -17.73 -1.73 18.43
N ILE A 631 -17.92 -1.11 17.27
CA ILE A 631 -18.40 -1.75 16.05
C ILE A 631 -17.43 -1.48 14.90
N ILE A 632 -17.26 -2.48 14.03
CA ILE A 632 -16.59 -2.35 12.74
C ILE A 632 -17.61 -2.40 11.60
N VAL A 633 -17.44 -1.52 10.62
CA VAL A 633 -18.11 -1.59 9.31
C VAL A 633 -17.08 -1.90 8.25
N LYS A 634 -17.37 -2.87 7.39
CA LYS A 634 -16.52 -3.25 6.25
C LYS A 634 -17.35 -3.61 5.02
N CYS A 635 -16.73 -3.46 3.84
CA CYS A 635 -17.27 -3.94 2.57
C CYS A 635 -17.25 -5.47 2.49
N GLU A 636 -18.21 -6.04 1.75
CA GLU A 636 -18.22 -7.46 1.42
C GLU A 636 -17.08 -7.81 0.46
N LYS A 637 -16.95 -7.11 -0.67
CA LYS A 637 -15.98 -7.45 -1.73
C LYS A 637 -14.56 -6.95 -1.45
N GLU A 638 -14.42 -5.69 -1.04
CA GLU A 638 -13.09 -5.07 -0.89
C GLU A 638 -12.26 -5.75 0.20
N SER A 639 -11.06 -6.19 -0.15
CA SER A 639 -10.04 -6.62 0.81
C SER A 639 -9.10 -5.46 1.13
N GLY A 640 -8.21 -5.63 2.11
CA GLY A 640 -7.19 -4.60 2.38
C GLY A 640 -7.64 -3.47 3.32
N GLY A 641 -8.84 -3.50 3.89
CA GLY A 641 -9.32 -2.49 4.85
C GLY A 641 -9.78 -1.17 4.22
N ARG A 642 -9.91 -1.14 2.88
CA ARG A 642 -10.46 -0.01 2.13
C ARG A 642 -11.93 0.18 2.51
N LYS A 643 -12.37 1.44 2.64
CA LYS A 643 -13.73 1.82 3.09
C LYS A 643 -14.21 1.10 4.37
N SER A 644 -13.29 0.75 5.27
CA SER A 644 -13.62 0.12 6.55
C SER A 644 -13.45 1.13 7.69
N MET A 645 -14.26 1.01 8.75
CA MET A 645 -14.16 1.91 9.91
C MET A 645 -14.50 1.19 11.22
N ILE A 646 -13.67 1.40 12.25
CA ILE A 646 -13.91 0.97 13.62
C ILE A 646 -14.21 2.20 14.46
N LEU A 647 -15.35 2.24 15.14
CA LEU A 647 -15.68 3.31 16.08
C LEU A 647 -16.32 2.77 17.37
N PRO A 648 -16.00 3.38 18.53
CA PRO A 648 -16.80 3.18 19.72
C PRO A 648 -18.18 3.84 19.50
N VAL A 649 -19.24 3.07 19.73
CA VAL A 649 -20.64 3.53 19.61
C VAL A 649 -21.28 3.73 20.97
N ARG A 650 -20.68 3.17 22.03
CA ARG A 650 -21.02 3.46 23.42
C ARG A 650 -19.80 3.74 24.28
N GLU A 651 -20.00 4.58 25.28
CA GLU A 651 -19.04 4.83 26.36
C GLU A 651 -19.82 4.95 27.67
N ASN A 652 -19.41 4.18 28.69
CA ASN A 652 -20.09 4.12 29.98
C ASN A 652 -21.61 3.87 29.86
N GLY A 653 -22.00 3.01 28.90
CA GLY A 653 -23.39 2.67 28.61
C GLY A 653 -24.18 3.72 27.81
N LYS A 654 -23.64 4.91 27.54
CA LYS A 654 -24.30 5.97 26.74
C LYS A 654 -23.90 5.89 25.27
N ILE A 655 -24.81 6.25 24.36
CA ILE A 655 -24.57 6.24 22.91
C ILE A 655 -23.69 7.44 22.50
N ILE A 656 -22.72 7.21 21.62
CA ILE A 656 -21.92 8.26 20.98
C ILE A 656 -22.53 8.59 19.62
N GLU A 657 -23.41 9.59 19.59
CA GLU A 657 -24.23 9.92 18.41
C GLU A 657 -23.43 10.23 17.14
N ASN A 658 -22.34 10.99 17.27
CA ASN A 658 -21.49 11.34 16.13
C ASN A 658 -20.90 10.10 15.46
N ASN A 659 -20.51 9.09 16.23
CA ASN A 659 -19.90 7.87 15.71
C ASN A 659 -20.95 6.97 15.05
N VAL A 660 -22.15 6.86 15.64
CA VAL A 660 -23.27 6.14 15.01
C VAL A 660 -23.65 6.77 13.67
N ASN A 661 -23.70 8.10 13.58
CA ASN A 661 -23.98 8.80 12.32
C ASN A 661 -22.89 8.54 11.27
N LYS A 662 -21.61 8.63 11.65
CA LYS A 662 -20.49 8.33 10.73
C LYS A 662 -20.54 6.91 10.18
N LEU A 663 -20.80 5.92 11.03
CA LEU A 663 -20.96 4.54 10.58
C LEU A 663 -22.19 4.37 9.67
N THR A 664 -23.29 5.09 9.96
CA THR A 664 -24.51 5.06 9.14
C THR A 664 -24.24 5.59 7.73
N GLU A 665 -23.56 6.73 7.62
CA GLU A 665 -23.16 7.31 6.33
C GLU A 665 -22.22 6.38 5.56
N LEU A 666 -21.25 5.77 6.24
CA LEU A 666 -20.34 4.83 5.59
C LEU A 666 -21.07 3.59 5.06
N VAL A 667 -21.96 2.98 5.85
CA VAL A 667 -22.76 1.83 5.39
C VAL A 667 -23.60 2.20 4.18
N TYR A 668 -24.23 3.39 4.22
CA TYR A 668 -25.00 3.90 3.08
C TYR A 668 -24.11 4.07 1.84
N GLU A 669 -22.95 4.72 1.96
CA GLU A 669 -22.00 4.91 0.86
C GLU A 669 -21.52 3.58 0.26
N ILE A 670 -21.18 2.60 1.10
CA ILE A 670 -20.80 1.25 0.67
C ILE A 670 -21.95 0.63 -0.14
N SER A 671 -23.17 0.69 0.42
CA SER A 671 -24.39 0.09 -0.15
C SER A 671 -24.81 0.61 -1.52
N LEU A 672 -24.19 1.67 -2.03
CA LEU A 672 -24.40 2.15 -3.39
C LEU A 672 -23.69 1.29 -4.44
N THR A 673 -22.69 0.51 -4.04
CA THR A 673 -21.83 -0.26 -4.97
C THR A 673 -21.41 -1.64 -4.46
N ASP A 674 -21.63 -1.95 -3.18
CA ASP A 674 -21.26 -3.21 -2.55
C ASP A 674 -22.14 -3.47 -1.32
N ASN A 675 -22.21 -4.68 -0.80
CA ASN A 675 -22.87 -4.98 0.46
C ASN A 675 -21.99 -4.54 1.65
N ALA A 676 -22.63 -4.27 2.78
CA ALA A 676 -21.95 -3.81 4.00
C ALA A 676 -22.16 -4.79 5.18
N VAL A 677 -21.07 -5.08 5.87
CA VAL A 677 -21.04 -5.91 7.08
C VAL A 677 -20.86 -4.99 8.30
N ILE A 678 -21.83 -5.01 9.22
CA ILE A 678 -21.79 -4.31 10.51
C ILE A 678 -21.52 -5.34 11.60
N GLN A 679 -20.35 -5.30 12.24
CA GLN A 679 -19.82 -6.44 13.00
C GLN A 679 -19.21 -6.05 14.35
N GLU A 680 -19.22 -7.00 15.29
CA GLU A 680 -18.49 -6.95 16.57
C GLU A 680 -16.98 -6.77 16.35
N VAL A 681 -16.35 -5.87 17.13
CA VAL A 681 -14.89 -5.80 17.20
C VAL A 681 -14.38 -6.82 18.21
N ILE A 682 -13.56 -7.77 17.75
CA ILE A 682 -12.91 -8.75 18.62
C ILE A 682 -11.72 -8.09 19.34
N PRO A 683 -11.70 -8.03 20.68
CA PRO A 683 -10.63 -7.38 21.42
C PRO A 683 -9.33 -8.18 21.30
N SER A 684 -8.25 -7.49 20.93
CA SER A 684 -6.91 -8.07 20.86
C SER A 684 -6.20 -7.94 22.22
N ARG A 685 -5.81 -9.07 22.83
CA ARG A 685 -5.03 -9.08 24.08
C ARG A 685 -3.56 -9.35 23.84
N VAL A 686 -2.94 -8.53 22.98
CA VAL A 686 -1.54 -8.68 22.53
C VAL A 686 -0.57 -8.81 23.71
N ARG A 687 -0.71 -7.96 24.74
CA ARG A 687 0.17 -7.97 25.91
C ARG A 687 0.04 -9.21 26.79
N GLN A 688 -1.13 -9.85 26.79
CA GLN A 688 -1.37 -11.10 27.52
C GLN A 688 -0.87 -12.30 26.72
N LEU A 689 -1.13 -12.31 25.41
CA LEU A 689 -0.89 -13.44 24.50
C LEU A 689 0.60 -13.72 24.26
N TYR A 690 1.39 -12.68 24.04
CA TYR A 690 2.78 -12.82 23.60
C TYR A 690 3.78 -12.79 24.76
N THR A 691 4.96 -13.38 24.55
CA THR A 691 6.07 -13.28 25.51
C THR A 691 6.61 -11.85 25.59
N ARG A 692 7.27 -11.54 26.71
CA ARG A 692 7.88 -10.22 26.91
C ARG A 692 8.97 -9.93 25.87
N GLU A 693 9.81 -10.92 25.59
CA GLU A 693 10.89 -10.82 24.61
C GLU A 693 10.36 -10.47 23.22
N PHE A 694 9.31 -11.15 22.76
CA PHE A 694 8.71 -10.84 21.46
C PHE A 694 8.08 -9.45 21.42
N LEU A 695 7.44 -9.01 22.51
CA LEU A 695 6.90 -7.66 22.61
C LEU A 695 7.98 -6.57 22.49
N GLU A 696 9.19 -6.84 22.97
CA GLU A 696 10.34 -5.92 22.81
C GLU A 696 10.83 -5.86 21.34
N ASP A 697 10.88 -6.99 20.63
CA ASP A 697 11.14 -7.01 19.17
C ASP A 697 10.06 -6.21 18.40
N VAL A 698 8.79 -6.34 18.80
CA VAL A 698 7.70 -5.56 18.19
C VAL A 698 7.97 -4.05 18.33
N VAL A 699 8.41 -3.58 19.50
CA VAL A 699 8.77 -2.15 19.69
C VAL A 699 9.90 -1.73 18.75
N GLU A 700 10.97 -2.51 18.70
CA GLU A 700 12.13 -2.21 17.86
C GLU A 700 11.74 -2.13 16.38
N ARG A 701 10.94 -3.08 15.91
CA ARG A 701 10.52 -3.14 14.50
C ARG A 701 9.55 -2.03 14.12
N PHE A 702 8.63 -1.65 14.99
CA PHE A 702 7.79 -0.48 14.73
C PHE A 702 8.62 0.82 14.74
N ALA A 703 9.63 0.93 15.61
CA ALA A 703 10.54 2.08 15.62
C ALA A 703 11.32 2.21 14.29
N LYS A 704 11.74 1.09 13.69
CA LYS A 704 12.41 1.07 12.36
C LYS A 704 11.56 1.66 11.23
N ILE A 705 10.23 1.62 11.35
CA ILE A 705 9.30 2.24 10.40
C ILE A 705 8.74 3.58 10.90
N GLY A 706 9.38 4.19 11.90
CA GLY A 706 9.04 5.52 12.42
C GLY A 706 7.80 5.56 13.32
N ILE A 707 7.31 4.42 13.81
CA ILE A 707 6.13 4.35 14.68
C ILE A 707 6.58 4.02 16.12
N PRO A 708 6.48 4.95 17.08
CA PRO A 708 6.78 4.64 18.46
C PRO A 708 5.67 3.78 19.09
N VAL A 709 6.05 2.71 19.79
CA VAL A 709 5.13 1.83 20.53
C VAL A 709 5.47 1.87 22.02
N LEU A 710 4.49 2.28 22.84
CA LEU A 710 4.57 2.31 24.30
C LEU A 710 3.88 1.08 24.87
N ILE A 711 4.67 0.08 25.29
CA ILE A 711 4.13 -1.17 25.85
C ILE A 711 3.70 -1.02 27.31
N ASP A 712 4.56 -0.45 28.15
CA ASP A 712 4.33 -0.34 29.60
C ASP A 712 3.96 1.07 30.06
N ARG A 713 4.33 2.09 29.28
CA ARG A 713 4.14 3.49 29.65
C ARG A 713 2.76 3.98 29.26
N GLU A 714 2.07 4.64 30.20
CA GLU A 714 0.75 5.23 29.95
C GLU A 714 0.86 6.60 29.23
N PRO A 715 -0.05 6.91 28.28
CA PRO A 715 -1.06 6.00 27.74
C PRO A 715 -0.42 4.93 26.85
N LYS A 716 -0.77 3.66 27.09
CA LYS A 716 -0.28 2.53 26.29
C LYS A 716 -0.71 2.64 24.83
N THR A 717 0.19 2.29 23.90
CA THR A 717 -0.16 2.20 22.48
C THR A 717 -1.14 1.03 22.27
N PRO A 718 -2.31 1.25 21.63
CA PRO A 718 -3.21 0.17 21.24
C PRO A 718 -2.51 -0.78 20.27
N LEU A 719 -2.62 -2.08 20.51
CA LEU A 719 -2.07 -3.12 19.65
C LEU A 719 -3.16 -4.10 19.28
N TYR A 720 -3.24 -4.41 17.99
CA TYR A 720 -4.16 -5.39 17.43
C TYR A 720 -3.39 -6.54 16.83
N SER A 721 -3.93 -7.74 16.92
CA SER A 721 -3.28 -8.91 16.33
C SER A 721 -4.27 -9.95 15.84
N TYR A 722 -3.97 -10.53 14.68
CA TYR A 722 -4.65 -11.68 14.13
C TYR A 722 -3.62 -12.67 13.58
N PHE A 723 -4.05 -13.93 13.48
CA PHE A 723 -3.28 -15.03 12.92
C PHE A 723 -3.81 -15.36 11.55
N ARG A 724 -2.90 -15.62 10.62
CA ARG A 724 -3.24 -16.05 9.28
C ARG A 724 -2.64 -17.41 9.00
N GLN A 725 -3.48 -18.31 8.51
CA GLN A 725 -3.09 -19.69 8.18
C GLN A 725 -3.32 -19.89 6.70
N ILE A 726 -2.26 -20.27 5.97
CA ILE A 726 -2.36 -20.63 4.56
C ILE A 726 -2.36 -22.15 4.46
N VAL A 727 -3.40 -22.71 3.86
CA VAL A 727 -3.65 -24.14 3.79
C VAL A 727 -3.75 -24.57 2.34
N VAL A 728 -3.21 -25.75 2.03
CA VAL A 728 -3.27 -26.35 0.71
C VAL A 728 -3.61 -27.84 0.82
N LEU A 729 -4.41 -28.35 -0.09
CA LEU A 729 -4.74 -29.76 -0.20
C LEU A 729 -3.64 -30.50 -0.97
N GLY A 730 -2.98 -31.45 -0.32
CA GLY A 730 -2.11 -32.44 -0.97
C GLY A 730 -2.75 -33.83 -0.99
N LYS A 731 -2.00 -34.82 -1.48
CA LYS A 731 -2.46 -36.22 -1.56
C LYS A 731 -2.85 -36.83 -0.21
N ASP A 732 -2.19 -36.40 0.87
CA ASP A 732 -2.39 -36.92 2.24
C ASP A 732 -3.42 -36.08 3.04
N GLY A 733 -4.09 -35.12 2.40
CA GLY A 733 -4.99 -34.17 3.03
C GLY A 733 -4.41 -32.76 3.15
N TYR A 734 -5.07 -31.93 3.97
CA TYR A 734 -4.74 -30.51 4.12
C TYR A 734 -3.46 -30.28 4.93
N LYS A 735 -2.53 -29.52 4.35
CA LYS A 735 -1.28 -29.08 4.98
C LYS A 735 -1.31 -27.57 5.18
N ILE A 736 -0.92 -27.10 6.36
CA ILE A 736 -0.71 -25.68 6.61
C ILE A 736 0.70 -25.33 6.12
N SER A 737 0.79 -24.42 5.15
CA SER A 737 2.05 -23.99 4.53
C SER A 737 2.66 -22.75 5.17
N HIS A 738 1.84 -21.89 5.79
CA HIS A 738 2.30 -20.67 6.45
C HIS A 738 1.58 -20.47 7.78
N HIS A 739 2.37 -20.19 8.81
CA HIS A 739 1.90 -19.76 10.12
C HIS A 739 2.30 -18.30 10.31
N ILE A 740 1.32 -17.40 10.24
CA ILE A 740 1.57 -15.96 10.28
C ILE A 740 0.85 -15.35 11.47
N THR A 741 1.50 -14.37 12.13
CA THR A 741 0.80 -13.39 12.95
C THR A 741 1.08 -11.99 12.45
N VAL A 742 0.04 -11.15 12.45
CA VAL A 742 0.13 -9.75 12.08
C VAL A 742 -0.16 -8.92 13.32
N ILE A 743 0.66 -7.89 13.55
CA ILE A 743 0.48 -6.94 14.65
C ILE A 743 0.41 -5.53 14.08
N SER A 744 -0.54 -4.73 14.55
CA SER A 744 -0.73 -3.34 14.10
C SER A 744 -1.05 -2.40 15.26
N THR A 745 -0.76 -1.12 15.05
CA THR A 745 -1.14 -0.03 15.98
C THR A 745 -2.54 0.54 15.69
N ARG A 746 -3.19 0.07 14.62
CA ARG A 746 -4.55 0.45 14.21
C ARG A 746 -5.40 -0.80 14.00
N GLY A 747 -6.66 -0.76 14.40
CA GLY A 747 -7.57 -1.91 14.29
C GLY A 747 -7.95 -2.27 12.85
N ILE A 748 -7.75 -1.33 11.91
CA ILE A 748 -7.82 -1.57 10.46
C ILE A 748 -6.43 -1.29 9.91
N ALA A 749 -5.63 -2.33 9.76
CA ALA A 749 -4.32 -2.24 9.13
C ALA A 749 -3.94 -3.59 8.52
N ASN A 750 -3.51 -3.56 7.27
CA ASN A 750 -2.86 -4.67 6.62
C ASN A 750 -1.33 -4.51 6.64
N VAL A 751 -0.62 -5.58 6.30
CA VAL A 751 0.83 -5.56 6.11
C VAL A 751 1.17 -4.47 5.08
N GLY A 752 2.02 -3.51 5.46
CA GLY A 752 2.37 -2.35 4.63
C GLY A 752 1.51 -1.09 4.83
N GLN A 753 0.39 -1.17 5.57
CA GLN A 753 -0.46 -0.03 5.93
C GLN A 753 -0.48 0.21 7.45
N GLY A 754 0.70 0.13 8.09
CA GLY A 754 0.86 0.28 9.54
C GLY A 754 0.71 -1.02 10.35
N GLY A 755 0.56 -2.17 9.69
CA GLY A 755 0.72 -3.50 10.27
C GLY A 755 2.06 -4.13 9.90
N LEU A 756 2.64 -4.89 10.84
CA LEU A 756 3.85 -5.68 10.66
C LEU A 756 3.52 -7.18 10.69
N LEU A 757 4.09 -7.92 9.75
CA LEU A 757 4.01 -9.38 9.67
C LEU A 757 5.17 -10.02 10.45
N TYR A 758 4.84 -11.08 11.17
CA TYR A 758 5.75 -11.97 11.88
C TYR A 758 5.40 -13.43 11.55
N GLU A 759 6.40 -14.30 11.61
CA GLU A 759 6.15 -15.73 11.65
C GLU A 759 5.47 -16.08 12.98
N TYR A 760 4.42 -16.90 12.93
CA TYR A 760 3.86 -17.49 14.14
C TYR A 760 4.65 -18.74 14.50
N THR A 761 5.48 -18.63 15.53
CA THR A 761 6.13 -19.74 16.20
C THR A 761 5.61 -19.91 17.63
N ASP A 762 5.85 -21.07 18.22
CA ASP A 762 5.34 -21.35 19.57
C ASP A 762 6.04 -20.52 20.64
N ASP A 763 7.33 -20.26 20.46
CA ASP A 763 8.20 -19.52 21.37
C ASP A 763 7.77 -18.07 21.60
N ILE A 764 7.17 -17.41 20.60
CA ILE A 764 6.66 -16.03 20.74
C ILE A 764 5.38 -15.96 21.59
N ILE A 765 4.69 -17.08 21.83
CA ILE A 765 3.46 -17.14 22.62
C ILE A 765 3.80 -17.40 24.09
N ASN A 766 3.12 -16.67 24.97
CA ASN A 766 3.20 -16.87 26.41
C ASN A 766 2.95 -18.36 26.74
N PRO A 767 3.86 -19.02 27.49
CA PRO A 767 3.79 -20.45 27.78
C PRO A 767 2.42 -20.93 28.28
N LYS A 768 1.71 -20.09 29.05
CA LYS A 768 0.36 -20.37 29.56
C LYS A 768 -0.66 -20.70 28.46
N TYR A 769 -0.57 -20.06 27.30
CA TYR A 769 -1.57 -20.21 26.23
C TYR A 769 -1.08 -20.99 25.01
N ARG A 770 0.23 -21.27 24.89
CA ARG A 770 0.87 -21.85 23.70
C ARG A 770 0.16 -23.11 23.21
N LYS A 771 0.02 -24.11 24.08
CA LYS A 771 -0.62 -25.39 23.73
C LYS A 771 -2.06 -25.18 23.27
N THR A 772 -2.85 -24.45 24.05
CA THR A 772 -4.26 -24.19 23.76
C THR A 772 -4.43 -23.42 22.45
N LEU A 773 -3.60 -22.39 22.20
CA LEU A 773 -3.67 -21.61 20.96
C LEU A 773 -3.42 -22.51 19.74
N ARG A 774 -2.36 -23.31 19.77
CA ARG A 774 -2.03 -24.25 18.69
C ARG A 774 -3.16 -25.23 18.42
N GLU A 775 -3.68 -25.89 19.45
CA GLU A 775 -4.77 -26.85 19.30
C GLU A 775 -6.04 -26.20 18.74
N GLN A 776 -6.41 -25.03 19.27
CA GLN A 776 -7.65 -24.35 18.86
C GLN A 776 -7.55 -23.74 17.46
N ILE A 777 -6.39 -23.22 17.04
CA ILE A 777 -6.22 -22.66 15.69
C ILE A 777 -6.21 -23.76 14.63
N THR A 778 -5.50 -24.87 14.88
CA THR A 778 -5.52 -26.02 13.98
C THR A 778 -6.93 -26.61 13.87
N LYS A 779 -7.64 -26.76 14.99
CA LYS A 779 -9.04 -27.20 14.99
C LYS A 779 -9.92 -26.26 14.17
N ALA A 780 -9.81 -24.95 14.40
CA ALA A 780 -10.62 -23.96 13.70
C ALA A 780 -10.39 -23.96 12.19
N VAL A 781 -9.12 -24.06 11.76
CA VAL A 781 -8.74 -24.19 10.35
C VAL A 781 -9.46 -25.37 9.70
N TYR A 782 -9.26 -26.59 10.20
CA TYR A 782 -9.82 -27.78 9.55
C TYR A 782 -11.36 -27.84 9.63
N LYS A 783 -11.95 -27.45 10.76
CA LYS A 783 -13.42 -27.38 10.89
C LYS A 783 -14.04 -26.34 9.98
N SER A 784 -13.34 -25.22 9.75
CA SER A 784 -13.84 -24.19 8.84
C SER A 784 -13.86 -24.68 7.39
N LEU A 785 -12.79 -25.31 6.92
CA LEU A 785 -12.71 -25.91 5.58
C LEU A 785 -13.81 -26.96 5.37
N GLU A 786 -14.00 -27.87 6.33
CA GLU A 786 -15.02 -28.92 6.26
C GLU A 786 -16.44 -28.35 6.07
N TYR A 787 -16.80 -27.34 6.88
CA TYR A 787 -18.16 -26.77 6.86
C TYR A 787 -18.38 -25.82 5.69
N GLN A 788 -17.37 -25.05 5.31
CA GLN A 788 -17.43 -24.22 4.10
C GLN A 788 -17.61 -25.08 2.86
N GLN A 789 -16.86 -26.18 2.73
CA GLN A 789 -17.03 -27.10 1.61
C GLN A 789 -18.45 -27.66 1.54
N LYS A 790 -18.99 -28.17 2.66
CA LYS A 790 -20.39 -28.66 2.73
C LYS A 790 -21.41 -27.58 2.34
N TYR A 791 -21.19 -26.34 2.77
CA TYR A 791 -22.05 -25.23 2.42
C TYR A 791 -21.99 -24.94 0.92
N ILE A 792 -20.80 -24.89 0.34
CA ILE A 792 -20.57 -24.62 -1.08
C ILE A 792 -21.24 -25.69 -1.94
N GLU A 793 -21.04 -26.97 -1.62
CA GLU A 793 -21.67 -28.10 -2.33
C GLU A 793 -23.20 -27.94 -2.40
N SER A 794 -23.82 -27.45 -1.33
CA SER A 794 -25.27 -27.29 -1.25
C SER A 794 -25.79 -25.95 -1.83
N ASN A 795 -24.94 -24.93 -1.94
CA ASN A 795 -25.34 -23.54 -2.25
C ASN A 795 -24.58 -22.90 -3.41
N TRP A 796 -23.85 -23.68 -4.21
CA TRP A 796 -22.97 -23.15 -5.27
C TRP A 796 -23.68 -22.21 -6.25
N LYS A 797 -24.94 -22.47 -6.62
CA LYS A 797 -25.72 -21.61 -7.53
C LYS A 797 -25.90 -20.23 -6.96
N PHE A 798 -26.37 -20.15 -5.71
CA PHE A 798 -26.54 -18.90 -4.99
C PHE A 798 -25.20 -18.16 -4.85
N ILE A 799 -24.13 -18.86 -4.48
CA ILE A 799 -22.80 -18.28 -4.35
C ILE A 799 -22.35 -17.64 -5.67
N LEU A 800 -22.52 -18.37 -6.77
CA LEU A 800 -22.14 -17.90 -8.10
C LEU A 800 -23.01 -16.72 -8.55
N GLU A 801 -24.32 -16.79 -8.37
CA GLU A 801 -25.27 -15.72 -8.71
C GLU A 801 -24.93 -14.43 -7.97
N GLU A 802 -24.70 -14.49 -6.65
CA GLU A 802 -24.31 -13.32 -5.86
C GLU A 802 -22.96 -12.76 -6.30
N TYR A 803 -21.98 -13.61 -6.61
CA TYR A 803 -20.69 -13.18 -7.15
C TYR A 803 -20.82 -12.50 -8.53
N LEU A 804 -21.68 -13.00 -9.41
CA LEU A 804 -21.89 -12.41 -10.74
C LEU A 804 -22.70 -11.10 -10.71
N LYS A 805 -23.51 -10.85 -9.67
CA LYS A 805 -24.11 -9.53 -9.45
C LYS A 805 -23.05 -8.45 -9.22
N ILE A 806 -21.97 -8.80 -8.52
CA ILE A 806 -20.88 -7.88 -8.17
C ILE A 806 -19.69 -7.93 -9.15
N HIS A 807 -19.70 -8.88 -10.09
CA HIS A 807 -18.77 -9.01 -11.21
C HIS A 807 -19.52 -9.10 -12.56
N PRO A 808 -20.23 -8.02 -12.96
CA PRO A 808 -21.04 -8.02 -14.18
C PRO A 808 -20.21 -8.31 -15.44
N GLU A 809 -18.90 -8.00 -15.43
CA GLU A 809 -17.97 -8.30 -16.52
C GLU A 809 -17.83 -9.80 -16.85
N PHE A 810 -18.21 -10.66 -15.90
CA PHE A 810 -18.20 -12.12 -16.04
C PHE A 810 -19.58 -12.72 -16.26
N LYS A 811 -20.65 -11.97 -16.00
CA LYS A 811 -22.04 -12.47 -15.93
C LYS A 811 -22.47 -13.21 -17.19
N ASP A 812 -22.15 -12.67 -18.37
CA ASP A 812 -22.56 -13.27 -19.65
C ASP A 812 -21.60 -14.38 -20.12
N LYS A 813 -20.41 -14.48 -19.51
CA LYS A 813 -19.34 -15.42 -19.88
C LYS A 813 -19.34 -16.68 -19.03
N VAL A 814 -19.70 -16.58 -17.75
CA VAL A 814 -19.77 -17.73 -16.83
C VAL A 814 -21.11 -18.43 -16.97
N LYS A 815 -21.10 -19.68 -17.45
CA LYS A 815 -22.32 -20.45 -17.75
C LYS A 815 -22.32 -21.85 -17.12
N TYR A 816 -22.23 -21.92 -15.80
CA TYR A 816 -22.21 -23.22 -15.11
C TYR A 816 -23.62 -23.82 -15.06
N GLU A 817 -23.89 -24.81 -15.90
CA GLU A 817 -25.18 -25.53 -15.92
C GLU A 817 -25.24 -26.58 -14.80
N GLU A 818 -24.13 -27.28 -14.58
CA GLU A 818 -23.95 -28.30 -13.54
C GLU A 818 -22.55 -28.24 -12.92
N ILE A 819 -22.41 -28.85 -11.74
CA ILE A 819 -21.10 -29.05 -11.09
C ILE A 819 -20.40 -30.21 -11.78
N PHE A 820 -19.10 -30.04 -12.02
CA PHE A 820 -18.25 -31.04 -12.64
C PHE A 820 -16.94 -31.22 -11.87
N GLU A 821 -16.15 -32.20 -12.28
CA GLU A 821 -14.81 -32.45 -11.78
C GLU A 821 -13.76 -32.03 -12.80
N ASP A 822 -12.59 -31.64 -12.29
CA ASP A 822 -11.39 -31.57 -13.11
C ASP A 822 -10.94 -32.99 -13.54
N PHE A 823 -9.95 -33.12 -14.42
CA PHE A 823 -9.53 -34.45 -14.89
C PHE A 823 -8.83 -35.31 -13.82
N THR A 824 -8.56 -34.75 -12.64
CA THR A 824 -8.06 -35.50 -11.47
C THR A 824 -9.17 -36.09 -10.62
N GLY A 825 -10.44 -35.77 -10.91
CA GLY A 825 -11.60 -36.16 -10.10
C GLY A 825 -11.86 -35.21 -8.93
N PHE A 826 -11.24 -34.03 -8.91
CA PHE A 826 -11.48 -33.04 -7.87
C PHE A 826 -12.68 -32.15 -8.25
N PRO A 827 -13.69 -32.00 -7.37
CA PRO A 827 -14.87 -31.20 -7.69
C PRO A 827 -14.56 -29.71 -7.70
N ILE A 828 -15.17 -28.96 -8.63
CA ILE A 828 -15.01 -27.50 -8.70
C ILE A 828 -15.58 -26.74 -7.47
N THR A 829 -16.38 -27.42 -6.65
CA THR A 829 -16.89 -26.90 -5.36
C THR A 829 -15.92 -27.10 -4.21
N GLY A 830 -14.82 -27.83 -4.42
CA GLY A 830 -13.81 -28.10 -3.41
C GLY A 830 -12.91 -26.91 -3.10
N ILE A 831 -12.18 -26.99 -1.98
CA ILE A 831 -11.27 -25.94 -1.50
C ILE A 831 -9.82 -26.44 -1.56
N PRO A 832 -9.09 -26.32 -2.68
CA PRO A 832 -7.71 -26.82 -2.75
C PRO A 832 -6.70 -25.90 -2.06
N TYR A 833 -7.05 -24.63 -1.82
CA TYR A 833 -6.22 -23.64 -1.13
C TYR A 833 -7.07 -22.61 -0.41
N GLU A 834 -6.66 -22.21 0.79
CA GLU A 834 -7.25 -21.10 1.54
C GLU A 834 -6.18 -20.30 2.27
N MET A 835 -6.32 -18.98 2.30
CA MET A 835 -5.66 -18.11 3.28
C MET A 835 -6.69 -17.57 4.28
N GLY A 836 -6.77 -18.15 5.47
CA GLY A 836 -7.79 -17.79 6.47
C GLY A 836 -7.24 -16.87 7.58
N ASP A 837 -8.05 -15.89 8.00
CA ASP A 837 -7.78 -15.01 9.13
C ASP A 837 -8.52 -15.43 10.39
N TYR A 838 -7.78 -15.48 11.50
CA TYR A 838 -8.19 -16.04 12.77
C TYR A 838 -7.79 -15.12 13.92
N MET A 839 -8.66 -14.95 14.91
CA MET A 839 -8.34 -14.19 16.13
C MET A 839 -8.59 -15.02 17.38
N PRO A 840 -7.67 -15.00 18.36
CA PRO A 840 -7.91 -15.63 19.65
C PRO A 840 -8.92 -14.83 20.46
N LEU A 841 -9.90 -15.54 21.02
CA LEU A 841 -10.90 -15.01 21.93
C LEU A 841 -10.70 -15.66 23.29
N PHE A 842 -10.21 -14.87 24.24
CA PHE A 842 -9.89 -15.35 25.59
C PHE A 842 -11.16 -15.68 26.38
N LEU A 843 -11.21 -16.88 26.96
CA LEU A 843 -12.25 -17.27 27.91
C LEU A 843 -11.90 -16.83 29.34
N VAL A 844 -10.64 -16.46 29.58
CA VAL A 844 -10.13 -15.88 30.83
C VAL A 844 -10.08 -14.34 30.77
N ASP A 845 -9.95 -13.65 31.91
CA ASP A 845 -9.65 -12.21 31.98
C ASP A 845 -8.13 -11.91 31.97
N GLU A 846 -7.74 -10.65 32.13
CA GLU A 846 -6.33 -10.21 32.15
C GLU A 846 -5.54 -10.74 33.36
N PHE A 847 -6.25 -11.25 34.37
CA PHE A 847 -5.69 -11.87 35.58
C PHE A 847 -5.82 -13.40 35.55
N ASP A 848 -6.06 -13.97 34.37
CA ASP A 848 -6.21 -15.41 34.15
C ASP A 848 -7.40 -16.08 34.87
N ASN A 849 -8.41 -15.31 35.25
CA ASN A 849 -9.63 -15.90 35.82
C ASN A 849 -10.59 -16.30 34.71
N LEU A 850 -11.14 -17.51 34.78
CA LEU A 850 -12.15 -17.99 33.84
C LEU A 850 -13.42 -17.14 33.92
N ARG A 851 -13.84 -16.57 32.78
CA ARG A 851 -15.02 -15.69 32.66
C ARG A 851 -16.12 -16.28 31.80
N TYR A 852 -15.78 -17.13 30.84
CA TYR A 852 -16.73 -17.65 29.87
C TYR A 852 -16.56 -19.16 29.67
N VAL A 853 -17.65 -19.81 29.30
CA VAL A 853 -17.64 -21.13 28.67
C VAL A 853 -18.15 -20.96 27.24
N TYR A 854 -17.58 -21.72 26.31
CA TYR A 854 -17.99 -21.66 24.91
C TYR A 854 -18.91 -22.82 24.56
N ASN A 855 -20.14 -22.50 24.15
CA ASN A 855 -21.07 -23.47 23.62
C ASN A 855 -20.84 -23.62 22.11
N GLU A 856 -20.19 -24.72 21.71
CA GLU A 856 -19.88 -25.01 20.30
C GLU A 856 -21.13 -25.22 19.43
N LYS A 857 -22.22 -25.77 19.99
CA LYS A 857 -23.45 -26.02 19.23
C LYS A 857 -24.14 -24.71 18.83
N GLU A 858 -24.17 -23.76 19.76
CA GLU A 858 -24.77 -22.44 19.53
C GLU A 858 -23.79 -21.42 18.95
N GLY A 859 -22.49 -21.70 19.02
CA GLY A 859 -21.44 -20.75 18.65
C GLY A 859 -21.40 -19.50 19.55
N LYS A 860 -21.77 -19.63 20.83
CA LYS A 860 -21.89 -18.49 21.77
C LYS A 860 -20.99 -18.62 22.98
N LEU A 861 -20.48 -17.48 23.42
CA LEU A 861 -19.88 -17.34 24.75
C LEU A 861 -20.98 -17.21 25.80
N ILE A 862 -20.91 -18.04 26.83
CA ILE A 862 -21.81 -17.99 27.96
C ILE A 862 -21.04 -17.45 29.17
N PRO A 863 -21.42 -16.29 29.73
CA PRO A 863 -20.71 -15.68 30.84
C PRO A 863 -20.92 -16.49 32.13
N LEU A 864 -19.84 -16.69 32.89
CA LEU A 864 -19.88 -17.28 34.23
C LEU A 864 -20.34 -16.29 35.30
N TYR A 865 -20.24 -14.99 35.03
CA TYR A 865 -20.64 -13.91 35.93
C TYR A 865 -21.49 -12.88 35.19
N ASP A 866 -22.48 -12.29 35.87
CA ASP A 866 -23.31 -11.23 35.33
C ASP A 866 -22.56 -9.87 35.31
N LYS A 867 -23.25 -8.81 34.84
CA LYS A 867 -22.68 -7.46 34.77
C LYS A 867 -22.30 -6.87 36.15
N ASN A 868 -22.84 -7.42 37.23
CA ASN A 868 -22.56 -7.02 38.61
C ASN A 868 -21.48 -7.91 39.26
N GLY A 869 -20.94 -8.90 38.54
CA GLY A 869 -19.91 -9.83 39.01
C GLY A 869 -20.44 -11.04 39.78
N TYR A 870 -21.76 -11.27 39.81
CA TYR A 870 -22.35 -12.44 40.50
C TYR A 870 -22.42 -13.67 39.58
N PRO A 871 -22.24 -14.89 40.09
CA PRO A 871 -22.27 -16.10 39.26
C PRO A 871 -23.60 -16.31 38.54
N THR A 872 -23.51 -16.67 37.26
CA THR A 872 -24.68 -17.10 36.46
C THR A 872 -25.05 -18.55 36.76
N LYS A 873 -26.19 -19.01 36.21
CA LYS A 873 -26.67 -20.39 36.34
C LYS A 873 -25.76 -21.45 35.70
N VAL A 874 -24.80 -21.05 34.86
CA VAL A 874 -23.86 -21.94 34.18
C VAL A 874 -22.99 -22.66 35.19
N LYS A 875 -22.86 -23.97 35.11
CA LYS A 875 -22.00 -24.76 36.00
C LYS A 875 -20.70 -25.19 35.33
N ILE A 876 -19.68 -25.39 36.14
CA ILE A 876 -18.39 -25.94 35.71
C ILE A 876 -17.90 -26.94 36.77
N TYR A 877 -17.07 -27.88 36.34
CA TYR A 877 -16.68 -29.06 37.12
C TYR A 877 -15.16 -29.25 37.12
N ASP A 878 -14.62 -29.86 38.17
CA ASP A 878 -13.22 -30.31 38.23
C ASP A 878 -13.04 -31.68 37.54
N GLU A 879 -11.80 -32.20 37.53
CA GLU A 879 -11.46 -33.50 36.95
C GLU A 879 -12.14 -34.70 37.61
N ASN A 880 -12.70 -34.53 38.81
CA ASN A 880 -13.45 -35.56 39.51
C ASN A 880 -14.98 -35.41 39.30
N GLY A 881 -15.41 -34.49 38.44
CA GLY A 881 -16.82 -34.21 38.18
C GLY A 881 -17.52 -33.43 39.28
N LYS A 882 -16.80 -32.80 40.21
CA LYS A 882 -17.37 -31.99 41.29
C LYS A 882 -17.54 -30.54 40.84
N GLU A 883 -18.70 -29.95 41.14
CA GLU A 883 -18.99 -28.55 40.80
C GLU A 883 -18.00 -27.60 41.52
N ILE A 884 -17.38 -26.70 40.76
CA ILE A 884 -16.44 -25.70 41.30
C ILE A 884 -17.25 -24.54 41.89
N PRO A 885 -17.15 -24.26 43.20
CA PRO A 885 -17.90 -23.19 43.83
C PRO A 885 -17.40 -21.81 43.39
N ARG A 886 -18.35 -20.92 43.07
CA ARG A 886 -18.10 -19.51 42.68
C ARG A 886 -18.60 -18.49 43.68
N ILE A 887 -19.01 -18.96 44.86
CA ILE A 887 -19.47 -18.15 45.98
C ILE A 887 -18.78 -18.66 47.24
N ASP A 888 -18.28 -17.75 48.07
CA ASP A 888 -17.67 -18.10 49.35
C ASP A 888 -18.72 -18.33 50.46
N LYS A 889 -18.24 -18.69 51.66
CA LYS A 889 -19.09 -18.90 52.83
C LYS A 889 -19.87 -17.64 53.26
N ASN A 890 -19.44 -16.45 52.84
CA ASN A 890 -20.03 -15.14 53.14
C ASN A 890 -20.90 -14.59 51.99
N LYS A 891 -21.26 -15.43 51.01
CA LYS A 891 -22.03 -15.05 49.81
C LYS A 891 -21.33 -14.05 48.87
N LYS A 892 -20.01 -13.93 48.94
CA LYS A 892 -19.22 -13.12 48.01
C LYS A 892 -18.81 -13.92 46.77
N PRO A 893 -18.81 -13.33 45.57
CA PRO A 893 -18.30 -13.99 44.37
C PRO A 893 -16.82 -14.38 44.50
N ILE A 894 -16.48 -15.59 44.09
CA ILE A 894 -15.12 -16.10 43.98
C ILE A 894 -14.78 -16.18 42.49
N LEU A 895 -13.65 -15.60 42.09
CA LEU A 895 -13.09 -15.78 40.75
C LEU A 895 -12.36 -17.12 40.65
N ILE A 896 -12.32 -17.71 39.47
CA ILE A 896 -11.73 -19.03 39.25
C ILE A 896 -10.41 -18.84 38.48
N PRO A 897 -9.25 -18.95 39.14
CA PRO A 897 -7.97 -18.95 38.43
C PRO A 897 -7.92 -20.15 37.50
N TYR A 898 -7.61 -19.91 36.23
CA TYR A 898 -7.51 -20.99 35.24
C TYR A 898 -6.19 -21.76 35.36
N PHE A 899 -5.12 -21.08 35.77
CA PHE A 899 -3.81 -21.70 35.97
C PHE A 899 -3.54 -21.96 37.46
N ASP A 900 -2.70 -22.96 37.75
CA ASP A 900 -2.13 -23.20 39.08
C ASP A 900 -0.97 -22.23 39.38
N GLU A 901 -0.38 -22.35 40.57
CA GLU A 901 0.74 -21.51 41.01
C GLU A 901 2.01 -21.70 40.17
N ASN A 902 2.15 -22.85 39.50
CA ASN A 902 3.24 -23.17 38.59
C ASN A 902 2.95 -22.71 37.14
N GLY A 903 1.78 -22.13 36.88
CA GLY A 903 1.34 -21.69 35.57
C GLY A 903 0.76 -22.80 34.68
N ASN A 904 0.52 -24.01 35.21
CA ASN A 904 -0.11 -25.09 34.46
C ASN A 904 -1.64 -24.92 34.42
N PRO A 905 -2.30 -25.28 33.30
CA PRO A 905 -3.74 -25.19 33.20
C PRO A 905 -4.42 -26.19 34.15
N ARG A 906 -5.40 -25.70 34.92
CA ARG A 906 -6.29 -26.55 35.71
C ARG A 906 -7.27 -27.25 34.77
N LYS A 907 -7.52 -28.53 34.99
CA LYS A 907 -8.55 -29.27 34.26
C LYS A 907 -9.94 -28.85 34.73
N ILE A 908 -10.60 -28.03 33.92
CA ILE A 908 -11.94 -27.51 34.17
C ILE A 908 -12.85 -28.00 33.06
N TYR A 909 -14.02 -28.51 33.40
CA TYR A 909 -14.98 -29.09 32.47
C TYR A 909 -16.31 -28.33 32.47
N ASP A 910 -16.95 -28.26 31.31
CA ASP A 910 -18.30 -27.75 31.17
C ASP A 910 -19.36 -28.79 31.60
N GLU A 911 -20.64 -28.42 31.53
CA GLU A 911 -21.77 -29.30 31.85
C GLU A 911 -21.91 -30.53 30.94
N ASN A 912 -21.23 -30.56 29.80
CA ASN A 912 -21.21 -31.68 28.88
C ASN A 912 -19.96 -32.57 29.09
N GLY A 913 -19.17 -32.32 30.14
CA GLY A 913 -17.95 -33.06 30.44
C GLY A 913 -16.79 -32.73 29.49
N LYS A 914 -16.85 -31.60 28.78
CA LYS A 914 -15.80 -31.17 27.87
C LYS A 914 -14.86 -30.18 28.55
N GLU A 915 -13.56 -30.38 28.37
CA GLU A 915 -12.54 -29.48 28.91
C GLU A 915 -12.69 -28.07 28.33
N VAL A 916 -12.72 -27.08 29.22
CA VAL A 916 -12.84 -25.67 28.88
C VAL A 916 -11.45 -25.12 28.58
N PRO A 917 -11.18 -24.62 27.36
CA PRO A 917 -9.87 -24.07 27.03
C PRO A 917 -9.69 -22.65 27.60
N SER A 918 -8.45 -22.17 27.73
CA SER A 918 -8.18 -20.78 28.15
C SER A 918 -8.64 -19.74 27.11
N LEU A 919 -8.70 -20.14 25.84
CA LEU A 919 -9.14 -19.33 24.71
C LEU A 919 -9.74 -20.22 23.61
N ILE A 920 -10.53 -19.63 22.73
CA ILE A 920 -11.00 -20.25 21.48
C ILE A 920 -10.56 -19.41 20.29
N ILE A 921 -10.77 -19.92 19.08
CA ILE A 921 -10.47 -19.19 17.84
C ILE A 921 -11.74 -18.74 17.13
N CYS A 922 -11.71 -17.47 16.71
CA CYS A 922 -12.71 -16.85 15.87
C CYS A 922 -12.17 -16.73 14.44
N LYS A 923 -12.89 -17.23 13.43
CA LYS A 923 -12.54 -17.00 12.02
C LYS A 923 -13.16 -15.67 11.58
N ILE A 924 -12.32 -14.77 11.06
CA ILE A 924 -12.70 -13.41 10.68
C ILE A 924 -13.11 -13.35 9.22
N GLU A 925 -12.29 -13.90 8.33
CA GLU A 925 -12.56 -14.00 6.89
C GLU A 925 -11.61 -14.99 6.19
N PRO A 926 -12.07 -15.67 5.12
CA PRO A 926 -11.19 -16.30 4.13
C PRO A 926 -10.68 -15.26 3.12
N ASN A 927 -9.51 -15.49 2.54
CA ASN A 927 -8.92 -14.66 1.50
C ASN A 927 -8.41 -15.50 0.31
N PRO A 928 -8.57 -14.99 -0.93
CA PRO A 928 -8.13 -15.70 -2.15
C PRO A 928 -6.65 -15.50 -2.51
N GLY A 929 -5.97 -14.52 -1.93
CA GLY A 929 -4.73 -13.96 -2.50
C GLY A 929 -3.42 -14.72 -2.24
N ALA A 930 -2.41 -14.39 -3.05
CA ALA A 930 -0.99 -14.77 -2.88
C ALA A 930 -0.17 -13.71 -2.10
N GLY A 931 -0.74 -12.53 -1.82
CA GLY A 931 -0.06 -11.26 -1.45
C GLY A 931 0.89 -11.27 -0.24
N LEU A 932 1.03 -12.38 0.48
CA LEU A 932 1.87 -12.51 1.66
C LEU A 932 3.08 -13.44 1.48
N TRP A 933 3.25 -14.08 0.33
CA TRP A 933 4.40 -14.98 0.12
C TRP A 933 5.74 -14.25 0.29
N ARG A 934 5.92 -13.10 -0.38
CA ARG A 934 7.13 -12.27 -0.23
C ARG A 934 7.27 -11.72 1.20
N PRO A 935 6.27 -11.01 1.77
CA PRO A 935 6.36 -10.52 3.14
C PRO A 935 6.70 -11.58 4.18
N HIS A 936 6.17 -12.80 4.05
CA HIS A 936 6.51 -13.91 4.94
C HIS A 936 7.92 -14.43 4.68
N ASN A 937 8.28 -14.68 3.42
CA ASN A 937 9.61 -15.16 3.04
C ASN A 937 10.74 -14.25 3.53
N ASP A 938 10.52 -12.94 3.51
CA ASP A 938 11.48 -11.94 4.00
C ASP A 938 11.64 -11.96 5.53
N ARG A 939 10.76 -12.66 6.26
CA ARG A 939 10.89 -12.89 7.72
C ARG A 939 11.58 -14.20 8.06
N LEU A 940 11.69 -15.12 7.11
CA LEU A 940 12.34 -16.40 7.35
C LEU A 940 13.87 -16.25 7.31
N PRO A 941 14.59 -17.04 8.11
CA PRO A 941 16.04 -17.11 8.00
C PRO A 941 16.44 -17.69 6.62
N PRO A 942 17.65 -17.38 6.10
CA PRO A 942 18.07 -17.72 4.73
C PRO A 942 17.82 -19.18 4.32
N GLU A 943 18.03 -20.13 5.22
CA GLU A 943 17.88 -21.58 5.01
C GLU A 943 16.41 -22.05 4.90
N ARG A 944 15.46 -21.25 5.40
CA ARG A 944 14.01 -21.54 5.33
C ARG A 944 13.29 -20.75 4.24
N LYS A 945 13.98 -19.85 3.54
CA LYS A 945 13.38 -19.05 2.46
C LYS A 945 12.74 -19.96 1.40
N GLY A 946 11.47 -19.69 1.14
CA GLY A 946 10.64 -20.34 0.16
C GLY A 946 9.98 -21.64 0.63
N GLU A 947 10.12 -22.04 1.90
CA GLU A 947 9.50 -23.26 2.41
C GLU A 947 7.97 -23.28 2.22
N GLY A 948 7.29 -22.16 2.49
CA GLY A 948 5.83 -22.09 2.43
C GLY A 948 5.31 -22.24 1.01
N VAL A 949 5.89 -21.51 0.06
CA VAL A 949 5.55 -21.64 -1.37
C VAL A 949 5.97 -23.00 -1.92
N PHE A 950 7.05 -23.60 -1.41
CA PHE A 950 7.44 -24.97 -1.75
C PHE A 950 6.35 -25.98 -1.44
N ILE A 951 5.71 -25.89 -0.26
CA ILE A 951 4.59 -26.75 0.12
C ILE A 951 3.40 -26.55 -0.83
N ILE A 952 3.03 -25.30 -1.13
CA ILE A 952 1.89 -24.96 -2.00
C ILE A 952 2.04 -25.60 -3.39
N PHE A 953 3.17 -25.34 -4.07
CA PHE A 953 3.35 -25.79 -5.45
C PHE A 953 3.70 -27.28 -5.54
N SER A 954 4.26 -27.89 -4.49
CA SER A 954 4.43 -29.34 -4.43
C SER A 954 3.06 -30.04 -4.37
N CYS A 955 2.15 -29.60 -3.49
CA CYS A 955 0.79 -30.15 -3.43
C CYS A 955 0.01 -29.93 -4.74
N LEU A 956 0.16 -28.77 -5.38
CA LEU A 956 -0.45 -28.52 -6.68
C LEU A 956 0.13 -29.43 -7.77
N ALA A 957 1.44 -29.67 -7.77
CA ALA A 957 2.10 -30.59 -8.68
C ALA A 957 1.68 -32.05 -8.49
N GLU A 958 1.36 -32.48 -7.25
CA GLU A 958 0.80 -33.82 -6.99
C GLU A 958 -0.50 -34.03 -7.79
N ARG A 959 -1.40 -33.04 -7.82
CA ARG A 959 -2.60 -33.07 -8.68
C ARG A 959 -2.24 -32.95 -10.16
N GLY A 960 -1.30 -32.07 -10.50
CA GLY A 960 -0.81 -31.92 -11.87
C GLY A 960 -0.25 -33.20 -12.48
N LYS A 961 0.38 -34.06 -11.67
CA LYS A 961 0.83 -35.39 -12.08
C LYS A 961 -0.33 -36.29 -12.52
N ILE A 962 -1.40 -36.34 -11.73
CA ILE A 962 -2.61 -37.10 -12.07
C ILE A 962 -3.21 -36.60 -13.38
N TYR A 963 -3.27 -35.27 -13.56
CA TYR A 963 -3.76 -34.65 -14.79
C TYR A 963 -2.90 -35.06 -16.00
N LYS A 964 -1.57 -34.95 -15.90
CA LYS A 964 -0.63 -35.33 -16.97
C LYS A 964 -0.85 -36.77 -17.42
N GLU A 965 -0.84 -37.72 -16.47
CA GLU A 965 -1.05 -39.14 -16.75
C GLU A 965 -2.41 -39.42 -17.39
N LYS A 966 -3.46 -38.67 -17.00
CA LYS A 966 -4.80 -38.79 -17.58
C LYS A 966 -4.82 -38.28 -19.02
N ILE A 967 -4.26 -37.11 -19.28
CA ILE A 967 -4.21 -36.51 -20.62
C ILE A 967 -3.40 -37.37 -21.58
N GLU A 968 -2.23 -37.86 -21.17
CA GLU A 968 -1.41 -38.76 -22.00
C GLU A 968 -2.18 -40.02 -22.39
N LYS A 969 -2.94 -40.62 -21.47
CA LYS A 969 -3.82 -41.77 -21.78
C LYS A 969 -4.94 -41.39 -22.74
N LEU A 970 -5.57 -40.23 -22.58
CA LEU A 970 -6.66 -39.78 -23.45
C LEU A 970 -6.17 -39.47 -24.86
N ILE A 971 -4.98 -38.89 -25.00
CA ILE A 971 -4.36 -38.60 -26.29
C ILE A 971 -3.91 -39.89 -26.99
N ASN A 972 -3.33 -40.86 -26.25
CA ASN A 972 -2.82 -42.11 -26.84
C ASN A 972 -3.89 -43.17 -27.15
N ASN A 973 -5.09 -43.08 -26.54
CA ASN A 973 -6.20 -44.00 -26.77
C ASN A 973 -7.19 -43.52 -27.84
N LEU A 974 -6.92 -42.37 -28.47
CA LEU A 974 -7.66 -41.79 -29.59
C LEU A 974 -6.75 -41.81 -30.84
#